data_AF-A0AAD9KP72-F1
#
_entry.id   AF-A0AAD9KP72-F1
#
_cell.length_a   1.000
_cell.length_b   1.000
_cell.length_c   1.000
_cell.angle_alpha   90.00
_cell.angle_beta   90.00
_cell.angle_gamma   90.00
#
_symmetry.space_group_name_H-M   'P 1'
#
loop_
_entity.id
_entity.type
_entity.pdbx_description
1 polymer ?
#
loop_
_entity_poly.entity_id
_entity_poly.type
_entity_poly.pdbx_seq_one_letter_code
_entity_poly.pdbx_strand_id
1 'polypeptide(L)'
;MVLLTIIANCIVLALEEHLPSQDKTPLALQLEETEVYFLGIFCVEATLKIVALGFVLHKGAYLRNVWNIMDFIVVVTGFITIFPSTPNDSASTGSFDLRTLRAVKVLRPLRLVSGIPSLQVVLKSIIRAMAPLLQIGLLVLFAIVIFAIIGLEFYNGAFHTACRRKDNDEFDLAGEEALTPCAHTRDKNSSPGAFHCQENVSYCTTYWEGPNFGITSFDNIGYAMLTVFQCITMEGWTSVLYYTNDARGSDYNWIYFVPLIILGSFFMLNLVLGVLSGEFAKERERVENRRAFLKLRKQQQIERELNGYLEWICKAEEVILNEERTTDEEKMKIIEARRRAASRKVKQMKQCSKDTEDLENEDNEDLFADIGGSPFARNVKAKQANSRFARCWRAEKRFRFLVRHLVKSQAFYWGIIVLVFLNTVCVAVEHYGQPQWLTYFLYCSEFVFLGFFIFEVFFKMYGLGVHLYFQSSFNIFDCVVIVGSIFEVIWSEFREDTSFGVSVLRALRLLRIFKVTRYWASLRNLVISLLNSMRSIVSLLFLLFLFILIFALLGMQLFGGEWNFQDGRPASNFDTFPIALLTVFQILTGEDWNEVMYYGIKSMGGINNGGMIYCLYFIILTLFGNYTLLNVFLAIAVDNLANAQELTAAEEEASAEAAELKEREEAAKAAAAAAAAQQPPAGDAMFQLMPGSIEPPMVNICPPSPQNNVDPKTGNFSLISFSDKAKQNKTVATTANKSNLKQSGDDAVAKTNTDKVISMDVEHHSDSESIGSDEVGKATPPSFGPKPMLPYSSMFILGPTNPVRRFCHFVVNLRYFDLFIMIVICASSIALAAEDPVNEHSERNTILNYFDFVFTGVFTVEMLLKVVDLGIIFHPGAYCRDLWNILDATVVICALVAFGFTDSVSGAKNLNTIKSLRVLRVLRPLKTINRVPKLKAVFDCVVNSLKNVINIMIVYLLFQFIFGVIAVQLFKGRFFYCTDSSKNTEEKCQGEYFVYEGTSKEPTVQDRTWKRWDFHYDNVMDAILTLFTVQTGEGWPAVLKHSMDATFENRGPSPGFRMEMAIFYVVYFVVFPFFFINIFVALIIITFQEQGENELIDQDLDKNQKQCIDFSINAKPISRYMPSNKDSLKYRVWRLVVSTVFDYFIMVMIALNTITLMMKFYDEPDEYVAFMRHLNAAFTLVFTIECVLKLIAYGLRVRAWYVLMLIDTLSDSTPSFLLRCHQLSLRW
;
A
#
# COMPACT_ATOMS: atom_id res chain seq x y z
N MET A 1 21.75 29.69 15.80
CA MET A 1 20.93 30.89 16.06
C MET A 1 19.75 30.97 15.10
N VAL A 2 19.93 31.31 13.82
CA VAL A 2 18.81 31.53 12.85
C VAL A 2 17.79 30.40 12.79
N LEU A 3 18.22 29.13 12.83
CA LEU A 3 17.28 27.99 12.87
C LEU A 3 16.35 28.01 14.10
N LEU A 4 16.87 28.40 15.27
CA LEU A 4 16.06 28.53 16.49
C LEU A 4 15.11 29.72 16.42
N THR A 5 15.49 30.82 15.77
CA THR A 5 14.57 31.97 15.60
C THR A 5 13.48 31.68 14.57
N ILE A 6 13.76 30.85 13.55
CA ILE A 6 12.72 30.32 12.65
C ILE A 6 11.75 29.42 13.41
N ILE A 7 12.25 28.45 14.21
CA ILE A 7 11.41 27.56 15.02
C ILE A 7 10.55 28.36 16.02
N ALA A 8 11.14 29.34 16.72
CA ALA A 8 10.40 30.20 17.63
C ALA A 8 9.31 31.03 16.93
N ASN A 9 9.58 31.54 15.71
CA ASN A 9 8.56 32.22 14.92
C ASN A 9 7.42 31.29 14.48
N CYS A 10 7.72 30.03 14.13
CA CYS A 10 6.71 29.03 13.80
C CYS A 10 5.83 28.69 15.02
N ILE A 11 6.42 28.61 16.23
CA ILE A 11 5.67 28.39 17.48
C ILE A 11 4.76 29.59 17.78
N VAL A 12 5.23 30.82 17.58
CA VAL A 12 4.42 32.04 17.75
C VAL A 12 3.21 32.03 16.81
N LEU A 13 3.39 31.70 15.52
CA LEU A 13 2.29 31.57 14.57
C LEU A 13 1.31 30.43 14.92
N ALA A 14 1.80 29.34 15.53
CA ALA A 14 0.96 28.22 15.96
C ALA A 14 0.21 28.47 17.30
N LEU A 15 0.56 29.52 18.04
CA LEU A 15 -0.13 29.94 19.27
C LEU A 15 -1.17 31.06 19.01
N GLU A 16 -1.29 31.53 17.77
CA GLU A 16 -2.27 32.55 17.37
C GLU A 16 -3.66 31.92 17.18
N GLU A 17 -4.59 32.22 18.09
CA GLU A 17 -6.00 31.79 18.00
C GLU A 17 -6.82 32.82 17.23
N HIS A 18 -7.60 32.36 16.24
CA HIS A 18 -8.41 33.22 15.38
C HIS A 18 -9.87 33.19 15.83
N LEU A 19 -10.41 34.37 16.19
CA LEU A 19 -11.79 34.52 16.68
C LEU A 19 -12.69 35.20 15.64
N PRO A 20 -14.01 34.96 15.67
CA PRO A 20 -14.98 35.61 14.78
C PRO A 20 -14.93 37.14 14.87
N SER A 21 -15.39 37.79 13.80
CA SER A 21 -15.55 39.26 13.72
C SER A 21 -14.27 40.06 14.01
N GLN A 22 -13.10 39.46 13.80
CA GLN A 22 -11.77 40.05 14.08
C GLN A 22 -11.49 40.35 15.56
N ASP A 23 -12.19 39.67 16.49
CA ASP A 23 -11.84 39.72 17.91
C ASP A 23 -10.47 39.05 18.19
N LYS A 24 -9.84 39.40 19.31
CA LYS A 24 -8.48 38.95 19.65
C LYS A 24 -8.30 38.68 21.14
N THR A 25 -7.69 37.54 21.45
CA THR A 25 -7.27 37.23 22.82
C THR A 25 -6.13 38.17 23.25
N PRO A 26 -5.95 38.44 24.57
CA PRO A 26 -4.83 39.22 25.07
C PRO A 26 -3.47 38.57 24.75
N LEU A 27 -3.43 37.25 24.58
CA LEU A 27 -2.24 36.53 24.13
C LEU A 27 -1.95 36.82 22.65
N ALA A 28 -2.95 36.80 21.76
CA ALA A 28 -2.77 37.11 20.35
C ALA A 28 -2.19 38.52 20.14
N LEU A 29 -2.68 39.52 20.88
CA LEU A 29 -2.13 40.88 20.85
C LEU A 29 -0.65 40.94 21.27
N GLN A 30 -0.25 40.19 22.31
CA GLN A 30 1.15 40.07 22.71
C GLN A 30 2.01 39.34 21.66
N LEU A 31 1.46 38.32 20.99
CA LEU A 31 2.16 37.59 19.93
C LEU A 31 2.40 38.47 18.70
N GLU A 32 1.45 39.33 18.31
CA GLU A 32 1.61 40.30 17.21
C GLU A 32 2.76 41.28 17.47
N GLU A 33 2.92 41.79 18.71
CA GLU A 33 4.07 42.63 19.07
C GLU A 33 5.42 41.91 18.84
N THR A 34 5.46 40.58 19.03
CA THR A 34 6.71 39.82 18.84
C THR A 34 7.15 39.72 17.37
N GLU A 35 6.23 39.86 16.41
CA GLU A 35 6.53 39.74 14.99
C GLU A 35 7.59 40.74 14.50
N VAL A 36 7.56 41.96 15.04
CA VAL A 36 8.49 43.04 14.66
C VAL A 36 9.93 42.66 15.00
N TYR A 37 10.16 41.97 16.14
CA TYR A 37 11.49 41.49 16.51
C TYR A 37 11.98 40.40 15.55
N PHE A 38 11.12 39.45 15.16
CA PHE A 38 11.49 38.41 14.18
C PHE A 38 11.82 39.01 12.81
N LEU A 39 11.00 39.95 12.31
CA LEU A 39 11.27 40.65 11.05
C LEU A 39 12.58 41.44 11.11
N GLY A 40 12.87 42.10 12.23
CA GLY A 40 14.14 42.81 12.46
C GLY A 40 15.36 41.88 12.37
N ILE A 41 15.31 40.72 13.03
CA ILE A 41 16.39 39.70 12.96
C ILE A 41 16.60 39.23 11.51
N PHE A 42 15.52 38.93 10.79
CA PHE A 42 15.60 38.47 9.40
C PHE A 42 16.05 39.57 8.42
N CYS A 43 15.72 40.82 8.67
CA CYS A 43 16.23 41.97 7.91
C CYS A 43 17.75 42.12 8.07
N VAL A 44 18.27 42.00 9.30
CA VAL A 44 19.72 42.03 9.56
C VAL A 44 20.42 40.86 8.87
N GLU A 45 19.86 39.64 8.98
CA GLU A 45 20.37 38.45 8.31
C GLU A 45 20.46 38.62 6.79
N ALA A 46 19.37 39.06 6.15
CA ALA A 46 19.32 39.30 4.71
C ALA A 46 20.29 40.41 4.27
N THR A 47 20.37 41.50 5.03
CA THR A 47 21.29 42.62 4.74
C THR A 47 22.75 42.17 4.80
N LEU A 48 23.15 41.42 5.84
CA LEU A 48 24.50 40.87 5.96
C LEU A 48 24.82 39.90 4.82
N LYS A 49 23.88 39.01 4.44
CA LYS A 49 24.03 38.11 3.29
C LYS A 49 24.18 38.88 1.96
N ILE A 50 23.40 39.94 1.73
CA ILE A 50 23.47 40.78 0.52
C ILE A 50 24.81 41.53 0.44
N VAL A 51 25.28 42.10 1.55
CA VAL A 51 26.58 42.80 1.61
C VAL A 51 27.74 41.84 1.37
N ALA A 52 27.70 40.63 1.92
CA ALA A 52 28.78 39.64 1.78
C ALA A 52 28.82 38.95 0.40
N LEU A 53 27.67 38.63 -0.19
CA LEU A 53 27.58 37.87 -1.45
C LEU A 53 27.43 38.75 -2.71
N GLY A 54 27.05 40.02 -2.53
CA GLY A 54 26.60 40.90 -3.60
C GLY A 54 25.17 40.58 -4.05
N PHE A 55 24.48 41.55 -4.66
CA PHE A 55 23.03 41.47 -4.87
C PHE A 55 22.59 40.51 -6.01
N VAL A 56 23.00 40.79 -7.26
CA VAL A 56 22.52 40.05 -8.47
C VAL A 56 23.61 39.63 -9.47
N LEU A 57 24.65 40.46 -9.66
CA LEU A 57 25.52 40.38 -10.84
C LEU A 57 26.49 39.18 -10.83
N HIS A 58 27.05 38.81 -9.68
CA HIS A 58 28.04 37.73 -9.58
C HIS A 58 27.40 36.32 -9.60
N LYS A 59 28.16 35.29 -10.01
CA LYS A 59 27.66 33.91 -10.05
C LYS A 59 27.25 33.36 -8.67
N GLY A 60 27.88 33.83 -7.59
CA GLY A 60 27.51 33.53 -6.19
C GLY A 60 26.63 34.58 -5.51
N ALA A 61 26.04 35.52 -6.28
CA ALA A 61 25.25 36.61 -5.71
C ALA A 61 23.98 36.11 -5.00
N TYR A 62 23.55 36.88 -4.00
CA TYR A 62 22.45 36.54 -3.10
C TYR A 62 21.20 36.07 -3.84
N LEU A 63 20.66 36.88 -4.77
CA LEU A 63 19.43 36.57 -5.51
C LEU A 63 19.58 35.51 -6.63
N ARG A 64 20.74 34.87 -6.79
CA ARG A 64 20.88 33.69 -7.68
C ARG A 64 20.63 32.36 -6.98
N ASN A 65 20.65 32.33 -5.65
CA ASN A 65 20.30 31.15 -4.88
C ASN A 65 18.79 31.16 -4.58
N VAL A 66 18.06 30.15 -5.05
CA VAL A 66 16.60 30.02 -4.88
C VAL A 66 16.17 30.15 -3.42
N TRP A 67 16.96 29.62 -2.48
CA TRP A 67 16.69 29.71 -1.05
C TRP A 67 16.81 31.14 -0.49
N ASN A 68 17.78 31.92 -1.01
CA ASN A 68 17.93 33.32 -0.65
C ASN A 68 16.83 34.19 -1.28
N ILE A 69 16.31 33.83 -2.46
CA ILE A 69 15.14 34.51 -3.06
C ILE A 69 13.91 34.32 -2.16
N MET A 70 13.67 33.10 -1.66
CA MET A 70 12.59 32.82 -0.71
C MET A 70 12.75 33.62 0.59
N ASP A 71 13.93 33.60 1.20
CA ASP A 71 14.27 34.42 2.38
C ASP A 71 13.98 35.92 2.13
N PHE A 72 14.34 36.43 0.94
CA PHE A 72 14.13 37.83 0.56
C PHE A 72 12.64 38.19 0.40
N ILE A 73 11.85 37.35 -0.26
CA ILE A 73 10.40 37.55 -0.43
C ILE A 73 9.71 37.65 0.93
N VAL A 74 10.06 36.76 1.87
CA VAL A 74 9.52 36.76 3.23
C VAL A 74 9.84 38.06 3.99
N VAL A 75 11.06 38.60 3.85
CA VAL A 75 11.44 39.88 4.47
C VAL A 75 10.72 41.06 3.81
N VAL A 76 10.70 41.13 2.48
CA VAL A 76 10.06 42.23 1.73
C VAL A 76 8.56 42.30 2.00
N THR A 77 7.87 41.16 1.96
CA THR A 77 6.42 41.10 2.23
C THR A 77 6.09 41.40 3.69
N GLY A 78 6.95 41.00 4.63
CA GLY A 78 6.88 41.43 6.03
C GLY A 78 6.91 42.96 6.18
N PHE A 79 7.83 43.65 5.51
CA PHE A 79 7.83 45.13 5.50
C PHE A 79 6.58 45.72 4.86
N ILE A 80 6.11 45.17 3.73
CA ILE A 80 4.88 45.64 3.05
C ILE A 80 3.67 45.58 3.99
N THR A 81 3.55 44.57 4.87
CA THR A 81 2.43 44.49 5.83
C THR A 81 2.43 45.57 6.92
N ILE A 82 3.54 46.30 7.13
CA ILE A 82 3.64 47.36 8.15
C ILE A 82 3.22 48.73 7.57
N PHE A 83 3.55 49.00 6.31
CA PHE A 83 3.31 50.29 5.65
C PHE A 83 1.84 50.78 5.56
N PRO A 84 0.79 49.95 5.35
CA PRO A 84 -0.59 50.46 5.22
C PRO A 84 -1.23 50.90 6.54
N SER A 85 -0.49 50.91 7.66
CA SER A 85 -1.00 51.22 9.00
C SER A 85 -1.11 52.72 9.31
N THR A 86 -0.80 53.62 8.37
CA THR A 86 -0.95 55.08 8.56
C THR A 86 -2.39 55.53 8.28
N PRO A 87 -3.14 56.03 9.29
CA PRO A 87 -4.53 56.41 9.10
C PRO A 87 -4.63 57.78 8.43
N ASN A 88 -4.92 57.81 7.13
CA ASN A 88 -5.32 59.03 6.42
C ASN A 88 -6.61 58.74 5.63
N ASP A 89 -7.58 59.63 5.82
CA ASP A 89 -8.99 59.47 5.55
C ASP A 89 -9.44 59.13 4.11
N SER A 90 -10.58 58.41 4.09
CA SER A 90 -11.71 58.57 3.15
C SER A 90 -11.65 58.02 1.72
N ALA A 91 -12.81 57.46 1.33
CA ALA A 91 -13.35 57.31 -0.02
C ALA A 91 -12.66 56.35 -1.02
N SER A 92 -13.21 55.14 -1.08
CA SER A 92 -13.60 54.46 -2.34
C SER A 92 -12.54 54.27 -3.45
N THR A 93 -11.61 53.36 -3.23
CA THR A 93 -11.12 52.45 -4.29
C THR A 93 -10.55 51.18 -3.68
N GLY A 94 -11.22 50.04 -3.89
CA GLY A 94 -10.75 48.68 -3.61
C GLY A 94 -9.99 48.48 -2.30
N SER A 95 -10.69 48.04 -1.25
CA SER A 95 -10.03 47.49 -0.06
C SER A 95 -9.16 46.30 -0.45
N PHE A 96 -7.87 46.55 -0.70
CA PHE A 96 -6.88 45.48 -0.84
C PHE A 96 -6.87 44.70 0.47
N ASP A 97 -7.42 43.48 0.41
CA ASP A 97 -7.71 42.73 1.61
C ASP A 97 -6.39 42.34 2.31
N LEU A 98 -6.09 43.04 3.39
CA LEU A 98 -4.85 42.88 4.16
C LEU A 98 -4.71 41.46 4.71
N ARG A 99 -5.79 40.66 4.77
CA ARG A 99 -5.74 39.21 5.04
C ARG A 99 -4.83 38.48 4.05
N THR A 100 -4.95 38.77 2.75
CA THR A 100 -4.14 38.11 1.70
C THR A 100 -2.64 38.39 1.86
N LEU A 101 -2.26 39.60 2.29
CA LEU A 101 -0.87 39.97 2.58
C LEU A 101 -0.37 39.43 3.93
N ARG A 102 -1.25 39.30 4.94
CA ARG A 102 -0.94 38.62 6.21
C ARG A 102 -0.71 37.12 6.01
N ALA A 103 -1.48 36.46 5.15
CA ALA A 103 -1.30 35.05 4.81
C ALA A 103 0.11 34.74 4.25
N VAL A 104 0.80 35.70 3.62
CA VAL A 104 2.19 35.51 3.14
C VAL A 104 3.18 35.26 4.29
N LYS A 105 2.86 35.69 5.52
CA LYS A 105 3.67 35.38 6.72
C LYS A 105 3.77 33.87 6.97
N VAL A 106 2.81 33.08 6.49
CA VAL A 106 2.80 31.60 6.57
C VAL A 106 3.88 30.94 5.71
N LEU A 107 4.57 31.67 4.82
CA LEU A 107 5.73 31.15 4.10
C LEU A 107 7.02 31.09 4.95
N ARG A 108 7.03 31.71 6.14
CA ARG A 108 8.21 31.70 7.06
C ARG A 108 8.72 30.32 7.47
N PRO A 109 7.90 29.28 7.73
CA PRO A 109 8.36 27.92 8.04
C PRO A 109 9.15 27.26 6.91
N LEU A 110 8.96 27.66 5.64
CA LEU A 110 9.76 27.12 4.52
C LEU A 110 11.26 27.46 4.65
N ARG A 111 11.61 28.51 5.41
CA ARG A 111 13.01 28.84 5.75
C ARG A 111 13.68 27.76 6.61
N LEU A 112 12.92 26.85 7.22
CA LEU A 112 13.48 25.66 7.86
C LEU A 112 14.13 24.72 6.84
N VAL A 113 13.62 24.66 5.61
CA VAL A 113 14.24 23.89 4.50
C VAL A 113 15.55 24.53 4.05
N SER A 114 15.63 25.86 3.99
CA SER A 114 16.90 26.55 3.69
C SER A 114 17.94 26.37 4.81
N GLY A 115 17.50 26.15 6.05
CA GLY A 115 18.36 25.86 7.21
C GLY A 115 18.83 24.41 7.37
N ILE A 116 18.16 23.41 6.78
CA ILE A 116 18.45 21.97 6.97
C ILE A 116 18.88 21.31 5.65
N PRO A 117 20.16 20.97 5.45
CA PRO A 117 20.67 20.45 4.17
C PRO A 117 20.00 19.16 3.67
N SER A 118 19.63 18.23 4.56
CA SER A 118 18.96 16.99 4.17
C SER A 118 17.61 17.24 3.49
N LEU A 119 16.81 18.20 3.99
CA LEU A 119 15.53 18.55 3.39
C LEU A 119 15.68 19.16 1.99
N GLN A 120 16.76 19.90 1.74
CA GLN A 120 17.05 20.43 0.40
C GLN A 120 17.31 19.30 -0.61
N VAL A 121 17.99 18.23 -0.20
CA VAL A 121 18.23 17.05 -1.05
C VAL A 121 16.92 16.33 -1.35
N VAL A 122 16.09 16.07 -0.33
CA VAL A 122 14.78 15.41 -0.49
C VAL A 122 13.85 16.23 -1.38
N LEU A 123 13.67 17.53 -1.12
CA LEU A 123 12.79 18.38 -1.93
C LEU A 123 13.27 18.48 -3.39
N LYS A 124 14.59 18.56 -3.62
CA LYS A 124 15.17 18.57 -4.97
C LYS A 124 14.96 17.24 -5.71
N SER A 125 14.87 16.12 -5.00
CA SER A 125 14.49 14.83 -5.58
C SER A 125 13.03 14.84 -6.03
N ILE A 126 12.12 15.25 -5.13
CA ILE A 126 10.67 15.34 -5.40
C ILE A 126 10.39 16.28 -6.59
N ILE A 127 10.98 17.48 -6.63
CA ILE A 127 10.78 18.43 -7.73
C ILE A 127 11.25 17.85 -9.08
N ARG A 128 12.27 16.98 -9.11
CA ARG A 128 12.72 16.30 -10.33
C ARG A 128 11.74 15.23 -10.78
N ALA A 129 11.17 14.45 -9.85
CA ALA A 129 10.15 13.44 -10.15
C ALA A 129 8.84 14.06 -10.68
N MET A 130 8.57 15.34 -10.38
CA MET A 130 7.37 16.06 -10.84
C MET A 130 7.35 16.32 -12.35
N ALA A 131 8.51 16.43 -13.01
CA ALA A 131 8.59 16.78 -14.43
C ALA A 131 7.92 15.78 -15.39
N PRO A 132 8.14 14.45 -15.31
CA PRO A 132 7.40 13.48 -16.12
C PRO A 132 5.92 13.40 -15.74
N LEU A 133 5.58 13.60 -14.46
CA LEU A 133 4.18 13.63 -14.02
C LEU A 133 3.37 14.78 -14.61
N LEU A 134 3.98 15.91 -14.96
CA LEU A 134 3.27 17.03 -15.59
C LEU A 134 2.61 16.63 -16.93
N GLN A 135 3.17 15.66 -17.65
CA GLN A 135 2.54 15.11 -18.87
C GLN A 135 1.26 14.32 -18.53
N ILE A 136 1.25 13.60 -17.41
CA ILE A 136 0.09 12.86 -16.91
C ILE A 136 -0.96 13.84 -16.36
N GLY A 137 -0.54 14.84 -15.60
CA GLY A 137 -1.44 15.89 -15.11
C GLY A 137 -2.17 16.63 -16.24
N LEU A 138 -1.50 16.84 -17.38
CA LEU A 138 -2.11 17.40 -18.58
C LEU A 138 -3.12 16.43 -19.23
N LEU A 139 -2.86 15.12 -19.22
CA LEU A 139 -3.82 14.10 -19.66
C LEU A 139 -5.04 14.01 -18.73
N VAL A 140 -4.83 14.08 -17.41
CA VAL A 140 -5.89 14.11 -16.39
C VAL A 140 -6.75 15.36 -16.55
N LEU A 141 -6.15 16.54 -16.71
CA LEU A 141 -6.88 17.79 -16.97
C LEU A 141 -7.72 17.71 -18.24
N PHE A 142 -7.19 17.12 -19.32
CA PHE A 142 -7.92 16.90 -20.56
C PHE A 142 -9.11 15.94 -20.37
N ALA A 143 -8.95 14.87 -19.59
CA ALA A 143 -10.04 13.95 -19.25
C ALA A 143 -11.12 14.63 -18.39
N ILE A 144 -10.74 15.40 -17.36
CA ILE A 144 -11.65 16.21 -16.53
C ILE A 144 -12.48 17.13 -17.43
N VAL A 145 -11.83 17.84 -18.35
CA VAL A 145 -12.49 18.74 -19.30
C VAL A 145 -13.53 18.01 -20.16
N ILE A 146 -13.20 16.83 -20.72
CA ILE A 146 -14.14 16.06 -21.54
C ILE A 146 -15.37 15.65 -20.71
N PHE A 147 -15.16 15.06 -19.53
CA PHE A 147 -16.27 14.61 -18.69
C PHE A 147 -17.08 15.79 -18.13
N ALA A 148 -16.46 16.95 -17.88
CA ALA A 148 -17.15 18.16 -17.45
C ALA A 148 -18.04 18.74 -18.57
N ILE A 149 -17.57 18.76 -19.82
CA ILE A 149 -18.40 19.18 -20.97
C ILE A 149 -19.58 18.21 -21.17
N ILE A 150 -19.36 16.89 -21.09
CA ILE A 150 -20.44 15.90 -21.21
C ILE A 150 -21.44 16.03 -20.04
N GLY A 151 -20.95 16.25 -18.82
CA GLY A 151 -21.78 16.44 -17.62
C GLY A 151 -22.62 17.72 -17.69
N LEU A 152 -22.02 18.83 -18.16
CA LEU A 152 -22.69 20.09 -18.46
C LEU A 152 -23.78 19.90 -19.54
N GLU A 153 -23.49 19.17 -20.62
CA GLU A 153 -24.51 18.89 -21.65
C GLU A 153 -25.68 18.04 -21.12
N PHE A 154 -25.43 17.06 -20.25
CA PHE A 154 -26.48 16.18 -19.75
C PHE A 154 -27.25 16.76 -18.56
N TYR A 155 -26.59 17.43 -17.60
CA TYR A 155 -27.14 17.73 -16.28
C TYR A 155 -27.28 19.23 -15.95
N ASN A 156 -26.98 20.14 -16.89
CA ASN A 156 -27.25 21.59 -16.72
C ASN A 156 -28.69 21.84 -16.21
N GLY A 157 -28.81 22.58 -15.10
CA GLY A 157 -30.07 22.94 -14.48
C GLY A 157 -30.83 21.78 -13.79
N ALA A 158 -30.28 20.56 -13.74
CA ALA A 158 -30.99 19.41 -13.17
C ALA A 158 -31.22 19.52 -11.65
N PHE A 159 -30.30 20.18 -10.94
CA PHE A 159 -30.26 20.18 -9.48
C PHE A 159 -31.00 21.35 -8.81
N HIS A 160 -31.65 22.25 -9.56
CA HIS A 160 -32.41 23.37 -8.98
C HIS A 160 -33.83 23.00 -8.50
N THR A 161 -34.19 21.72 -8.61
CA THR A 161 -35.50 21.17 -8.25
C THR A 161 -35.49 20.67 -6.81
N ALA A 162 -36.46 21.07 -5.98
CA ALA A 162 -36.63 20.52 -4.64
C ALA A 162 -38.11 20.44 -4.24
N CYS A 163 -38.43 19.59 -3.26
CA CYS A 163 -39.78 19.49 -2.71
C CYS A 163 -40.10 20.69 -1.81
N ARG A 164 -41.30 21.25 -2.00
CA ARG A 164 -41.83 22.38 -1.23
C ARG A 164 -43.25 22.08 -0.76
N ARG A 165 -43.55 22.39 0.51
CA ARG A 165 -44.86 22.15 1.12
C ARG A 165 -45.95 23.03 0.52
N LYS A 166 -47.15 22.48 0.40
CA LYS A 166 -48.33 23.22 -0.11
C LYS A 166 -48.92 24.21 0.90
N ASP A 167 -48.68 24.00 2.19
CA ASP A 167 -49.35 24.76 3.26
C ASP A 167 -48.69 26.13 3.55
N ASN A 168 -47.35 26.15 3.56
CA ASN A 168 -46.54 27.27 4.03
C ASN A 168 -45.41 27.69 3.06
N ASP A 169 -45.32 27.04 1.89
CA ASP A 169 -44.30 27.28 0.86
C ASP A 169 -42.84 27.12 1.35
N GLU A 170 -42.62 26.42 2.48
CA GLU A 170 -41.30 26.03 2.97
C GLU A 170 -40.81 24.74 2.30
N PHE A 171 -39.48 24.58 2.25
CA PHE A 171 -38.86 23.36 1.74
C PHE A 171 -39.25 22.14 2.58
N ASP A 172 -39.61 21.05 1.89
CA ASP A 172 -39.98 19.77 2.49
C ASP A 172 -38.81 18.80 2.43
N LEU A 173 -38.38 18.29 3.58
CA LEU A 173 -37.34 17.24 3.67
C LEU A 173 -37.90 15.86 3.31
N ALA A 174 -39.23 15.68 3.29
CA ALA A 174 -39.91 14.46 2.85
C ALA A 174 -39.49 13.14 3.53
N GLY A 175 -38.77 13.21 4.66
CA GLY A 175 -38.22 12.06 5.40
C GLY A 175 -36.72 11.83 5.24
N GLU A 176 -36.04 12.60 4.39
CA GLU A 176 -34.58 12.58 4.22
C GLU A 176 -33.87 13.50 5.24
N GLU A 177 -32.59 13.23 5.52
CA GLU A 177 -31.78 14.05 6.43
C GLU A 177 -31.39 15.41 5.83
N ALA A 178 -31.43 15.54 4.50
CA ALA A 178 -31.06 16.74 3.76
C ALA A 178 -31.97 16.95 2.53
N LEU A 179 -31.95 18.15 1.96
CA LEU A 179 -32.68 18.47 0.73
C LEU A 179 -32.10 17.73 -0.47
N THR A 180 -32.96 17.01 -1.20
CA THR A 180 -32.62 16.22 -2.38
C THR A 180 -33.32 16.75 -3.65
N PRO A 181 -32.74 16.52 -4.85
CA PRO A 181 -33.39 16.85 -6.11
C PRO A 181 -34.71 16.10 -6.33
N CYS A 182 -35.65 16.66 -7.11
CA CYS A 182 -36.91 16.00 -7.41
C CYS A 182 -37.30 16.04 -8.90
N ALA A 183 -38.02 15.01 -9.35
CA ALA A 183 -38.55 14.95 -10.71
C ALA A 183 -39.94 15.62 -10.80
N HIS A 184 -40.10 16.51 -11.78
CA HIS A 184 -41.37 17.19 -12.09
C HIS A 184 -42.46 16.29 -12.71
N THR A 185 -42.10 15.08 -13.17
CA THR A 185 -43.04 14.15 -13.82
C THR A 185 -44.04 13.59 -12.82
N ARG A 186 -45.35 13.66 -13.16
CA ARG A 186 -46.42 13.08 -12.33
C ARG A 186 -46.60 11.57 -12.53
N ASP A 187 -46.15 11.05 -13.66
CA ASP A 187 -46.19 9.62 -13.95
C ASP A 187 -44.95 8.92 -13.39
N LYS A 188 -45.10 8.28 -12.22
CA LYS A 188 -44.07 7.42 -11.60
C LYS A 188 -43.51 6.31 -12.52
N ASN A 189 -44.23 6.00 -13.61
CA ASN A 189 -43.82 5.02 -14.61
C ASN A 189 -42.93 5.60 -15.74
N SER A 190 -42.79 6.93 -15.87
CA SER A 190 -41.98 7.54 -16.94
C SER A 190 -40.49 7.63 -16.60
N SER A 191 -40.15 7.55 -15.31
CA SER A 191 -38.80 7.82 -14.79
C SER A 191 -38.50 6.89 -13.60
N PRO A 192 -38.22 5.59 -13.85
CA PRO A 192 -37.93 4.64 -12.78
C PRO A 192 -36.76 5.10 -11.91
N GLY A 193 -36.94 5.02 -10.59
CA GLY A 193 -35.92 5.41 -9.61
C GLY A 193 -35.68 6.92 -9.47
N ALA A 194 -36.54 7.78 -10.03
CA ALA A 194 -36.52 9.21 -9.75
C ALA A 194 -37.23 9.54 -8.43
N PHE A 195 -36.80 10.62 -7.76
CA PHE A 195 -37.40 11.05 -6.50
C PHE A 195 -38.64 11.91 -6.75
N HIS A 196 -39.75 11.57 -6.08
CA HIS A 196 -41.04 12.24 -6.25
C HIS A 196 -41.59 12.69 -4.90
N CYS A 197 -41.89 14.00 -4.79
CA CYS A 197 -42.50 14.59 -3.60
C CYS A 197 -43.83 13.92 -3.24
N GLN A 198 -44.21 13.95 -1.96
CA GLN A 198 -45.41 13.30 -1.47
C GLN A 198 -46.67 14.00 -2.02
N GLU A 199 -47.42 13.30 -2.89
CA GLU A 199 -48.46 13.84 -3.77
C GLU A 199 -49.51 14.76 -3.11
N ASN A 200 -49.75 14.62 -1.80
CA ASN A 200 -50.70 15.43 -1.04
C ASN A 200 -50.05 16.52 -0.16
N VAL A 201 -48.78 16.41 0.24
CA VAL A 201 -48.12 17.31 1.21
C VAL A 201 -47.24 18.35 0.52
N SER A 202 -46.48 17.94 -0.50
CA SER A 202 -45.50 18.77 -1.18
C SER A 202 -45.60 18.68 -2.70
N TYR A 203 -44.89 19.57 -3.39
CA TYR A 203 -44.76 19.62 -4.84
C TYR A 203 -43.33 19.99 -5.23
N CYS A 204 -42.87 19.51 -6.38
CA CYS A 204 -41.52 19.78 -6.89
C CYS A 204 -41.46 21.17 -7.55
N THR A 205 -40.47 21.99 -7.19
CA THR A 205 -40.32 23.38 -7.67
C THR A 205 -38.85 23.76 -7.92
N THR A 206 -38.59 24.69 -8.85
CA THR A 206 -37.25 25.02 -9.38
C THR A 206 -36.50 26.13 -8.62
N TYR A 207 -36.87 26.42 -7.37
CA TYR A 207 -36.35 27.56 -6.59
C TYR A 207 -35.26 27.17 -5.57
N TRP A 208 -34.52 26.09 -5.82
CA TRP A 208 -33.43 25.64 -4.95
C TRP A 208 -32.06 26.00 -5.54
N GLU A 209 -31.14 26.50 -4.71
CA GLU A 209 -29.76 26.80 -5.13
C GLU A 209 -28.99 25.53 -5.55
N GLY A 210 -29.41 24.36 -5.05
CA GLY A 210 -28.84 23.05 -5.35
C GLY A 210 -28.14 22.39 -4.15
N PRO A 211 -27.71 21.12 -4.30
CA PRO A 211 -27.08 20.36 -3.23
C PRO A 211 -25.74 20.99 -2.80
N ASN A 212 -25.36 20.76 -1.55
CA ASN A 212 -24.13 21.30 -0.94
C ASN A 212 -24.00 22.82 -1.11
N PHE A 213 -25.06 23.58 -0.77
CA PHE A 213 -25.13 25.04 -0.93
C PHE A 213 -24.93 25.50 -2.39
N GLY A 214 -25.42 24.71 -3.35
CA GLY A 214 -25.26 24.89 -4.80
C GLY A 214 -23.87 24.54 -5.37
N ILE A 215 -22.90 24.12 -4.54
CA ILE A 215 -21.49 24.00 -4.96
C ILE A 215 -21.29 22.82 -5.91
N THR A 216 -22.01 21.73 -5.68
CA THR A 216 -22.01 20.55 -6.55
C THR A 216 -23.06 20.71 -7.64
N SER A 217 -22.66 21.27 -8.78
CA SER A 217 -23.57 21.42 -9.92
C SER A 217 -22.87 21.28 -11.28
N PHE A 218 -23.69 21.17 -12.32
CA PHE A 218 -23.28 21.10 -13.73
C PHE A 218 -23.75 22.35 -14.51
N ASP A 219 -23.90 23.48 -13.83
CA ASP A 219 -24.54 24.69 -14.40
C ASP A 219 -23.57 25.60 -15.16
N ASN A 220 -22.26 25.39 -15.00
CA ASN A 220 -21.23 25.96 -15.86
C ASN A 220 -19.99 25.05 -15.84
N ILE A 221 -19.05 25.29 -16.75
CA ILE A 221 -17.83 24.48 -16.85
C ILE A 221 -16.99 24.47 -15.56
N GLY A 222 -17.01 25.53 -14.76
CA GLY A 222 -16.27 25.61 -13.49
C GLY A 222 -16.82 24.66 -12.43
N TYR A 223 -18.14 24.69 -12.19
CA TYR A 223 -18.80 23.76 -11.27
C TYR A 223 -18.78 22.33 -11.79
N ALA A 224 -18.95 22.13 -13.11
CA ALA A 224 -18.84 20.82 -13.73
C ALA A 224 -17.41 20.24 -13.58
N MET A 225 -16.36 21.04 -13.79
CA MET A 225 -14.97 20.61 -13.57
C MET A 225 -14.68 20.31 -12.09
N LEU A 226 -15.22 21.10 -11.15
CA LEU A 226 -15.07 20.84 -9.71
C LEU A 226 -15.77 19.54 -9.29
N THR A 227 -17.01 19.34 -9.73
CA THR A 227 -17.81 18.14 -9.45
C THR A 227 -17.19 16.89 -10.09
N VAL A 228 -16.66 17.00 -11.31
CA VAL A 228 -15.93 15.91 -11.99
C VAL A 228 -14.58 15.63 -11.31
N PHE A 229 -13.86 16.65 -10.85
CA PHE A 229 -12.64 16.49 -10.07
C PHE A 229 -12.94 15.75 -8.76
N GLN A 230 -13.98 16.16 -8.01
CA GLN A 230 -14.47 15.45 -6.83
C GLN A 230 -14.75 13.97 -7.14
N CYS A 231 -15.53 13.68 -8.19
CA CYS A 231 -15.81 12.30 -8.59
C CYS A 231 -14.54 11.50 -8.92
N ILE A 232 -13.55 12.11 -9.57
CA ILE A 232 -12.28 11.48 -9.92
C ILE A 232 -11.41 11.20 -8.69
N THR A 233 -11.52 11.97 -7.61
CA THR A 233 -10.86 11.65 -6.34
C THR A 233 -11.46 10.45 -5.60
N MET A 234 -12.54 9.84 -6.13
CA MET A 234 -13.35 8.79 -5.49
C MET A 234 -14.11 9.22 -4.22
N GLU A 235 -14.19 10.52 -3.93
CA GLU A 235 -14.88 11.05 -2.76
C GLU A 235 -16.24 11.70 -3.14
N GLY A 236 -17.31 11.37 -2.41
CA GLY A 236 -18.68 11.87 -2.60
C GLY A 236 -19.30 11.61 -3.99
N TRP A 237 -18.69 10.77 -4.83
CA TRP A 237 -19.11 10.54 -6.21
C TRP A 237 -20.45 9.79 -6.31
N THR A 238 -20.73 8.93 -5.34
CA THR A 238 -22.00 8.21 -5.19
C THR A 238 -23.13 9.18 -4.88
N SER A 239 -22.91 10.17 -4.02
CA SER A 239 -23.89 11.22 -3.70
C SER A 239 -24.26 12.03 -4.94
N VAL A 240 -23.27 12.40 -5.78
CA VAL A 240 -23.52 13.08 -7.06
C VAL A 240 -24.31 12.19 -8.03
N LEU A 241 -24.00 10.89 -8.10
CA LEU A 241 -24.78 9.91 -8.88
C LEU A 241 -26.23 9.83 -8.37
N TYR A 242 -26.44 9.76 -7.05
CA TYR A 242 -27.78 9.72 -6.46
C TYR A 242 -28.57 11.00 -6.74
N TYR A 243 -27.98 12.18 -6.57
CA TYR A 243 -28.59 13.45 -6.98
C TYR A 243 -29.01 13.46 -8.47
N THR A 244 -28.23 12.85 -9.38
CA THR A 244 -28.67 12.70 -10.79
C THR A 244 -29.80 11.69 -10.98
N ASN A 245 -29.81 10.60 -10.20
CA ASN A 245 -30.90 9.61 -10.23
C ASN A 245 -32.20 10.22 -9.72
N ASP A 246 -32.15 10.97 -8.63
CA ASP A 246 -33.32 11.60 -8.01
C ASP A 246 -33.96 12.63 -8.94
N ALA A 247 -33.14 13.43 -9.66
CA ALA A 247 -33.62 14.42 -10.63
C ALA A 247 -34.06 13.86 -12.00
N ARG A 248 -33.45 12.76 -12.50
CA ARG A 248 -33.64 12.30 -13.90
C ARG A 248 -34.06 10.82 -14.07
N GLY A 249 -34.04 10.02 -13.02
CA GLY A 249 -34.23 8.56 -13.03
C GLY A 249 -32.92 7.77 -13.16
N SER A 250 -32.92 6.51 -12.72
CA SER A 250 -31.70 5.69 -12.57
C SER A 250 -31.21 4.97 -13.84
N ASP A 251 -32.00 4.94 -14.91
CA ASP A 251 -31.82 4.01 -16.04
C ASP A 251 -30.49 4.17 -16.80
N TYR A 252 -29.99 5.39 -16.94
CA TYR A 252 -28.86 5.73 -17.81
C TYR A 252 -27.67 6.42 -17.13
N ASN A 253 -27.84 7.02 -15.95
CA ASN A 253 -26.79 7.86 -15.32
C ASN A 253 -25.50 7.06 -15.03
N TRP A 254 -25.63 5.77 -14.69
CA TRP A 254 -24.49 4.88 -14.48
C TRP A 254 -23.57 4.77 -15.71
N ILE A 255 -24.07 4.98 -16.92
CA ILE A 255 -23.30 4.99 -18.18
C ILE A 255 -22.34 6.19 -18.24
N TYR A 256 -22.62 7.28 -17.52
CA TYR A 256 -21.70 8.41 -17.35
C TYR A 256 -20.72 8.15 -16.19
N PHE A 257 -21.24 7.84 -15.00
CA PHE A 257 -20.42 7.75 -13.79
C PHE A 257 -19.47 6.54 -13.77
N VAL A 258 -19.86 5.36 -14.28
CA VAL A 258 -18.98 4.18 -14.26
C VAL A 258 -17.74 4.37 -15.15
N PRO A 259 -17.84 4.83 -16.42
CA PRO A 259 -16.66 5.17 -17.21
C PRO A 259 -15.84 6.34 -16.63
N LEU A 260 -16.48 7.32 -15.99
CA LEU A 260 -15.80 8.41 -15.31
C LEU A 260 -14.87 7.89 -14.20
N ILE A 261 -15.34 6.99 -13.33
CA ILE A 261 -14.50 6.40 -12.27
C ILE A 261 -13.42 5.48 -12.85
N ILE A 262 -13.74 4.65 -13.85
CA ILE A 262 -12.78 3.72 -14.46
C ILE A 262 -11.65 4.45 -15.21
N LEU A 263 -11.99 5.42 -16.08
CA LEU A 263 -11.03 6.13 -16.94
C LEU A 263 -10.41 7.34 -16.25
N GLY A 264 -11.19 8.08 -15.48
CA GLY A 264 -10.75 9.29 -14.79
C GLY A 264 -9.97 8.99 -13.51
N SER A 265 -10.34 7.96 -12.75
CA SER A 265 -9.70 7.62 -11.47
C SER A 265 -8.79 6.40 -11.55
N PHE A 266 -9.32 5.18 -11.73
CA PHE A 266 -8.52 3.94 -11.69
C PHE A 266 -7.39 3.92 -12.74
N PHE A 267 -7.68 4.27 -13.99
CA PHE A 267 -6.66 4.32 -15.03
C PHE A 267 -5.59 5.38 -14.77
N MET A 268 -5.98 6.58 -14.30
CA MET A 268 -5.04 7.67 -14.02
C MET A 268 -4.15 7.36 -12.82
N LEU A 269 -4.70 6.82 -11.73
CA LEU A 269 -3.96 6.38 -10.55
C LEU A 269 -2.88 5.34 -10.95
N ASN A 270 -3.27 4.34 -11.75
CA ASN A 270 -2.33 3.34 -12.27
C ASN A 270 -1.24 3.95 -13.17
N LEU A 271 -1.56 4.97 -13.98
CA LEU A 271 -0.60 5.64 -14.86
C LEU A 271 0.40 6.49 -14.05
N VAL A 272 -0.08 7.22 -13.03
CA VAL A 272 0.75 7.95 -12.07
C VAL A 272 1.68 7.00 -11.31
N LEU A 273 1.15 5.90 -10.75
CA LEU A 273 1.95 4.86 -10.09
C LEU A 273 3.00 4.26 -11.01
N GLY A 274 2.64 3.93 -12.26
CA GLY A 274 3.55 3.35 -13.24
C GLY A 274 4.72 4.26 -13.60
N VAL A 275 4.46 5.56 -13.82
CA VAL A 275 5.52 6.53 -14.13
C VAL A 275 6.39 6.83 -12.91
N LEU A 276 5.79 6.98 -11.73
CA LEU A 276 6.55 7.15 -10.49
C LEU A 276 7.43 5.93 -10.21
N SER A 277 6.89 4.71 -10.27
CA SER A 277 7.66 3.47 -10.11
C SER A 277 8.81 3.38 -11.12
N GLY A 278 8.59 3.81 -12.37
CA GLY A 278 9.63 3.85 -13.40
C GLY A 278 10.73 4.87 -13.12
N GLU A 279 10.42 6.06 -12.59
CA GLU A 279 11.43 7.06 -12.22
C GLU A 279 12.19 6.69 -10.94
N PHE A 280 11.50 6.15 -9.93
CA PHE A 280 12.15 5.63 -8.71
C PHE A 280 13.04 4.42 -9.02
N ALA A 281 12.65 3.53 -9.93
CA ALA A 281 13.53 2.44 -10.38
C ALA A 281 14.80 2.96 -11.06
N LYS A 282 14.71 3.97 -11.94
CA LYS A 282 15.89 4.62 -12.54
C LYS A 282 16.78 5.31 -11.52
N GLU A 283 16.21 5.94 -10.49
CA GLU A 283 17.00 6.58 -9.43
C GLU A 283 17.64 5.53 -8.51
N ARG A 284 16.95 4.42 -8.19
CA ARG A 284 17.51 3.24 -7.52
C ARG A 284 18.70 2.68 -8.30
N GLU A 285 18.56 2.44 -9.60
CA GLU A 285 19.64 1.94 -10.47
C GLU A 285 20.87 2.87 -10.43
N ARG A 286 20.67 4.20 -10.40
CA ARG A 286 21.77 5.19 -10.25
C ARG A 286 22.42 5.14 -8.87
N VAL A 287 21.69 4.74 -7.82
CA VAL A 287 22.20 4.60 -6.44
C VAL A 287 22.92 3.26 -6.25
N GLU A 288 22.43 2.17 -6.81
CA GLU A 288 23.09 0.85 -6.82
C GLU A 288 24.41 0.88 -7.60
N ASN A 289 24.42 1.57 -8.76
CA ASN A 289 25.65 1.83 -9.53
C ASN A 289 26.65 2.75 -8.79
N ARG A 290 26.27 3.39 -7.68
CA ARG A 290 27.18 4.15 -6.81
C ARG A 290 27.67 3.26 -5.66
N ARG A 291 28.92 3.50 -5.24
CA ARG A 291 29.65 2.71 -4.22
C ARG A 291 28.96 2.60 -2.84
N ALA A 292 27.85 3.31 -2.60
CA ALA A 292 27.11 3.31 -1.33
C ALA A 292 26.45 1.95 -1.02
N PHE A 293 25.86 1.28 -2.00
CA PHE A 293 25.24 -0.04 -1.82
C PHE A 293 26.28 -1.09 -1.38
N LEU A 294 27.41 -1.15 -2.10
CA LEU A 294 28.55 -1.99 -1.75
C LEU A 294 29.14 -1.67 -0.37
N LYS A 295 29.08 -0.41 0.09
CA LYS A 295 29.50 0.00 1.45
C LYS A 295 28.53 -0.52 2.51
N LEU A 296 27.21 -0.45 2.27
CA LEU A 296 26.18 -0.98 3.17
C LEU A 296 26.28 -2.51 3.31
N ARG A 297 26.34 -3.25 2.19
CA ARG A 297 26.46 -4.72 2.17
C ARG A 297 27.72 -5.19 2.91
N LYS A 298 28.87 -4.54 2.67
CA LYS A 298 30.11 -4.81 3.44
C LYS A 298 29.94 -4.58 4.94
N GLN A 299 29.25 -3.50 5.33
CA GLN A 299 29.06 -3.17 6.75
C GLN A 299 28.20 -4.20 7.48
N GLN A 300 27.07 -4.63 6.87
CA GLN A 300 26.25 -5.71 7.43
C GLN A 300 27.02 -7.03 7.54
N GLN A 301 27.81 -7.38 6.52
CA GLN A 301 28.58 -8.63 6.50
C GLN A 301 29.64 -8.66 7.61
N ILE A 302 30.39 -7.57 7.79
CA ILE A 302 31.38 -7.42 8.87
C ILE A 302 30.72 -7.57 10.26
N GLU A 303 29.49 -7.07 10.45
CA GLU A 303 28.78 -7.21 11.73
C GLU A 303 28.33 -8.66 12.00
N ARG A 304 27.87 -9.40 10.97
CA ARG A 304 27.57 -10.85 11.09
C ARG A 304 28.83 -11.65 11.44
N GLU A 305 29.92 -11.42 10.72
CA GLU A 305 31.22 -12.08 10.97
C GLU A 305 31.74 -11.79 12.38
N LEU A 306 31.70 -10.52 12.82
CA LEU A 306 32.15 -10.11 14.14
C LEU A 306 31.37 -10.83 15.26
N ASN A 307 30.05 -10.95 15.12
CA ASN A 307 29.21 -11.68 16.06
C ASN A 307 29.53 -13.18 16.09
N GLY A 308 29.74 -13.81 14.92
CA GLY A 308 30.16 -15.22 14.82
C GLY A 308 31.49 -15.50 15.50
N TYR A 309 32.51 -14.66 15.27
CA TYR A 309 33.79 -14.77 15.98
C TYR A 309 33.65 -14.62 17.51
N LEU A 310 32.75 -13.74 17.97
CA LEU A 310 32.50 -13.50 19.39
C LEU A 310 31.83 -14.72 20.05
N GLU A 311 30.92 -15.40 19.35
CA GLU A 311 30.33 -16.65 19.80
C GLU A 311 31.36 -17.80 19.87
N TRP A 312 32.23 -17.94 18.85
CA TRP A 312 33.32 -18.92 18.87
C TRP A 312 34.28 -18.72 20.05
N ILE A 313 34.61 -17.46 20.38
CA ILE A 313 35.42 -17.13 21.57
C ILE A 313 34.71 -17.56 22.86
N CYS A 314 33.41 -17.29 22.98
CA CYS A 314 32.62 -17.70 24.15
C CYS A 314 32.52 -19.23 24.29
N LYS A 315 32.33 -19.95 23.18
CA LYS A 315 32.29 -21.42 23.15
C LYS A 315 33.65 -22.03 23.49
N ALA A 316 34.74 -21.41 23.06
CA ALA A 316 36.09 -21.81 23.41
C ALA A 316 36.41 -21.57 24.90
N GLU A 317 35.95 -20.47 25.50
CA GLU A 317 36.03 -20.26 26.97
C GLU A 317 35.23 -21.33 27.73
N GLU A 318 34.08 -21.74 27.22
CA GLU A 318 33.21 -22.78 27.83
C GLU A 318 33.86 -24.17 27.84
N VAL A 319 34.46 -24.62 26.73
CA VAL A 319 35.16 -25.92 26.66
C VAL A 319 36.34 -25.98 27.64
N ILE A 320 37.15 -24.91 27.72
CA ILE A 320 38.32 -24.83 28.64
C ILE A 320 37.89 -24.88 30.12
N LEU A 321 36.70 -24.37 30.45
CA LEU A 321 36.16 -24.41 31.81
C LEU A 321 35.64 -25.80 32.21
N ASN A 322 35.21 -26.61 31.24
CA ASN A 322 34.68 -27.97 31.46
C ASN A 322 35.77 -29.06 31.47
N GLU A 323 36.96 -28.78 30.95
CA GLU A 323 38.03 -29.78 30.82
C GLU A 323 38.77 -30.04 32.15
N GLU A 324 38.61 -31.23 32.75
CA GLU A 324 39.16 -31.54 34.09
C GLU A 324 40.70 -31.74 34.14
N ARG A 325 41.38 -31.87 32.99
CA ARG A 325 42.79 -32.29 32.93
C ARG A 325 43.85 -31.20 33.15
N THR A 326 43.50 -29.92 33.04
CA THR A 326 44.47 -28.80 33.12
C THR A 326 44.35 -27.99 34.41
N THR A 327 45.47 -27.44 34.91
CA THR A 327 45.49 -26.75 36.20
C THR A 327 44.84 -25.36 36.13
N ASP A 328 44.29 -24.89 37.26
CA ASP A 328 43.48 -23.66 37.33
C ASP A 328 44.24 -22.39 36.86
N GLU A 329 45.58 -22.35 36.97
CA GLU A 329 46.40 -21.23 36.47
C GLU A 329 46.61 -21.26 34.95
N GLU A 330 46.79 -22.44 34.36
CA GLU A 330 47.05 -22.60 32.92
C GLU A 330 45.81 -22.21 32.12
N LYS A 331 44.63 -22.64 32.57
CA LYS A 331 43.33 -22.25 31.99
C LYS A 331 43.18 -20.74 31.87
N MET A 332 43.52 -19.99 32.92
CA MET A 332 43.42 -18.52 32.91
C MET A 332 44.42 -17.87 31.94
N LYS A 333 45.67 -18.36 31.88
CA LYS A 333 46.69 -17.88 30.92
C LYS A 333 46.26 -18.12 29.47
N ILE A 334 45.67 -19.28 29.17
CA ILE A 334 45.15 -19.63 27.83
C ILE A 334 43.98 -18.72 27.42
N ILE A 335 43.03 -18.49 28.33
CA ILE A 335 41.87 -17.59 28.09
C ILE A 335 42.35 -16.14 27.84
N GLU A 336 43.27 -15.63 28.67
CA GLU A 336 43.78 -14.27 28.53
C GLU A 336 44.61 -14.08 27.23
N ALA A 337 45.39 -15.10 26.84
CA ALA A 337 46.10 -15.11 25.57
C ALA A 337 45.14 -15.12 24.36
N ARG A 338 44.08 -15.95 24.38
CA ARG A 338 43.08 -15.99 23.31
C ARG A 338 42.30 -14.69 23.17
N ARG A 339 41.91 -14.03 24.27
CA ARG A 339 41.29 -12.68 24.21
C ARG A 339 42.20 -11.66 23.54
N ARG A 340 43.49 -11.61 23.91
CA ARG A 340 44.46 -10.68 23.30
C ARG A 340 44.67 -10.98 21.80
N ALA A 341 44.66 -12.24 21.39
CA ALA A 341 44.74 -12.63 19.97
C ALA A 341 43.48 -12.20 19.19
N ALA A 342 42.28 -12.39 19.75
CA ALA A 342 41.03 -11.94 19.16
C ALA A 342 40.97 -10.41 19.01
N SER A 343 41.31 -9.65 20.05
CA SER A 343 41.34 -8.17 19.98
C SER A 343 42.33 -7.65 18.94
N ARG A 344 43.41 -8.38 18.64
CA ARG A 344 44.32 -8.05 17.54
C ARG A 344 43.69 -8.27 16.16
N LYS A 345 43.03 -9.42 15.94
CA LYS A 345 42.31 -9.69 14.68
C LYS A 345 41.20 -8.66 14.40
N VAL A 346 40.41 -8.30 15.41
CA VAL A 346 39.35 -7.29 15.28
C VAL A 346 39.90 -5.91 14.89
N LYS A 347 41.05 -5.50 15.45
CA LYS A 347 41.73 -4.26 15.03
C LYS A 347 42.24 -4.36 13.59
N GLN A 348 42.79 -5.50 13.20
CA GLN A 348 43.34 -5.73 11.86
C GLN A 348 42.26 -5.70 10.77
N MET A 349 41.07 -6.26 11.03
CA MET A 349 39.91 -6.13 10.14
C MET A 349 39.41 -4.67 10.02
N LYS A 350 39.25 -3.95 11.15
CA LYS A 350 38.86 -2.53 11.11
C LYS A 350 39.86 -1.65 10.34
N GLN A 351 41.15 -1.97 10.41
CA GLN A 351 42.18 -1.19 9.72
C GLN A 351 42.17 -1.43 8.21
N CYS A 352 41.88 -2.65 7.76
CA CYS A 352 41.71 -2.98 6.33
C CYS A 352 40.51 -2.26 5.68
N SER A 353 39.52 -1.79 6.46
CA SER A 353 38.44 -0.93 5.97
C SER A 353 38.84 0.54 5.72
N LYS A 354 40.00 1.00 6.20
CA LYS A 354 40.41 2.42 6.09
C LYS A 354 41.23 2.72 4.82
N ASP A 355 41.75 1.68 4.16
CA ASP A 355 42.63 1.79 2.97
C ASP A 355 41.86 2.00 1.63
N THR A 356 40.70 2.66 1.62
CA THR A 356 39.95 2.95 0.36
C THR A 356 39.13 4.23 0.40
N GLU A 357 39.61 5.28 1.07
CA GLU A 357 39.02 6.62 1.03
C GLU A 357 40.08 7.69 0.76
N ASP A 358 40.04 8.28 -0.45
CA ASP A 358 40.62 9.60 -0.71
C ASP A 358 39.59 10.66 -0.35
N LEU A 359 39.99 11.60 0.52
CA LEU A 359 39.45 12.96 0.69
C LEU A 359 37.93 13.10 0.90
N GLU A 360 37.48 13.05 2.16
CA GLU A 360 36.89 14.19 2.92
C GLU A 360 36.20 13.71 4.22
N ASN A 361 36.36 14.51 5.29
CA ASN A 361 35.88 14.33 6.68
C ASN A 361 36.84 13.62 7.66
N GLU A 362 37.90 14.33 8.07
CA GLU A 362 38.43 14.20 9.42
C GLU A 362 37.49 14.91 10.40
N ASP A 363 36.67 14.16 11.14
CA ASP A 363 36.10 14.56 12.45
C ASP A 363 35.34 13.35 13.05
N ASN A 364 35.70 12.95 14.28
CA ASN A 364 35.20 11.81 15.10
C ASN A 364 36.09 10.54 15.20
N GLU A 365 37.36 10.69 15.61
CA GLU A 365 38.17 9.60 16.18
C GLU A 365 38.54 9.85 17.66
N ASP A 366 37.57 10.13 18.54
CA ASP A 366 37.86 10.38 19.98
C ASP A 366 36.74 9.96 20.97
N LEU A 367 36.16 8.76 20.82
CA LEU A 367 35.16 8.23 21.79
C LEU A 367 35.37 6.77 22.25
N PHE A 368 36.47 6.12 21.87
CA PHE A 368 36.72 4.71 22.27
C PHE A 368 38.11 4.42 22.85
N ALA A 369 38.90 5.47 23.13
CA ALA A 369 40.18 5.33 23.83
C ALA A 369 40.01 5.02 25.34
N ASP A 370 38.87 5.37 25.94
CA ASP A 370 38.72 5.44 27.41
C ASP A 370 38.12 4.16 28.07
N ILE A 371 37.66 3.17 27.29
CA ILE A 371 37.18 1.87 27.82
C ILE A 371 38.36 0.92 28.16
N GLY A 372 39.54 1.49 28.44
CA GLY A 372 40.69 0.79 29.03
C GLY A 372 40.87 1.05 30.53
N GLY A 373 40.16 2.04 31.10
CA GLY A 373 40.56 2.73 32.33
C GLY A 373 39.66 2.58 33.56
N SER A 374 38.93 1.47 33.75
CA SER A 374 38.09 1.33 34.97
C SER A 374 38.92 1.27 36.27
N PRO A 375 38.75 2.22 37.22
CA PRO A 375 39.47 2.21 38.50
C PRO A 375 39.16 0.99 39.37
N PHE A 376 38.00 0.36 39.14
CA PHE A 376 37.52 -0.81 39.87
C PHE A 376 38.42 -2.04 39.67
N ALA A 377 39.05 -2.19 38.50
CA ALA A 377 39.92 -3.32 38.18
C ALA A 377 41.24 -3.32 38.97
N ARG A 378 41.68 -2.17 39.49
CA ARG A 378 42.97 -2.03 40.18
C ARG A 378 42.91 -2.53 41.64
N ASN A 379 41.74 -2.46 42.28
CA ASN A 379 41.53 -2.90 43.66
C ASN A 379 41.26 -4.41 43.84
N VAL A 380 40.99 -5.14 42.75
CA VAL A 380 40.76 -6.60 42.81
C VAL A 380 42.07 -7.40 42.94
N LYS A 381 43.20 -6.88 42.41
CA LYS A 381 44.51 -7.55 42.46
C LYS A 381 45.14 -7.66 43.86
N ALA A 382 44.58 -7.00 44.88
CA ALA A 382 45.11 -6.99 46.25
C ALA A 382 44.37 -7.92 47.25
N LYS A 383 43.34 -8.67 46.82
CA LYS A 383 42.46 -9.44 47.74
C LYS A 383 42.47 -10.97 47.54
N GLN A 384 43.53 -11.52 46.94
CA GLN A 384 43.59 -12.93 46.53
C GLN A 384 44.59 -13.76 47.37
N ALA A 385 44.41 -13.78 48.70
CA ALA A 385 45.27 -14.50 49.64
C ALA A 385 44.46 -15.31 50.70
N ASN A 386 43.26 -15.80 50.38
CA ASN A 386 42.48 -16.62 51.32
C ASN A 386 41.65 -17.73 50.66
N SER A 387 42.01 -18.99 50.95
CA SER A 387 41.53 -20.21 50.27
C SER A 387 40.01 -20.43 50.33
N ARG A 388 39.33 -19.98 51.40
CA ARG A 388 37.87 -20.13 51.55
C ARG A 388 37.08 -19.27 50.56
N PHE A 389 37.51 -18.03 50.31
CA PHE A 389 36.84 -17.14 49.34
C PHE A 389 36.97 -17.67 47.91
N ALA A 390 38.13 -18.24 47.54
CA ALA A 390 38.33 -18.87 46.24
C ALA A 390 37.44 -20.11 46.01
N ARG A 391 36.98 -20.79 47.07
CA ARG A 391 36.03 -21.92 46.97
C ARG A 391 34.59 -21.43 46.81
N CYS A 392 34.20 -20.39 47.56
CA CYS A 392 32.89 -19.74 47.43
C CYS A 392 32.70 -19.11 46.03
N TRP A 393 33.70 -18.39 45.52
CA TRP A 393 33.72 -17.80 44.17
C TRP A 393 33.67 -18.86 43.04
N ARG A 394 34.23 -20.06 43.26
CA ARG A 394 34.08 -21.19 42.32
C ARG A 394 32.68 -21.83 42.39
N ALA A 395 32.09 -21.92 43.59
CA ALA A 395 30.70 -22.36 43.75
C ALA A 395 29.72 -21.36 43.09
N GLU A 396 29.94 -20.05 43.27
CA GLU A 396 29.23 -18.97 42.57
C GLU A 396 29.35 -19.13 41.05
N LYS A 397 30.57 -19.31 40.51
CA LYS A 397 30.75 -19.56 39.06
C LYS A 397 30.05 -20.82 38.55
N ARG A 398 30.08 -21.92 39.31
CA ARG A 398 29.36 -23.16 38.96
C ARG A 398 27.84 -22.98 39.01
N PHE A 399 27.31 -22.30 40.02
CA PHE A 399 25.89 -21.98 40.13
C PHE A 399 25.45 -21.03 39.01
N ARG A 400 26.24 -20.01 38.70
CA ARG A 400 26.01 -19.09 37.59
C ARG A 400 26.06 -19.78 36.22
N PHE A 401 26.90 -20.80 36.06
CA PHE A 401 26.91 -21.68 34.88
C PHE A 401 25.64 -22.55 34.81
N LEU A 402 25.21 -23.15 35.93
CA LEU A 402 23.93 -23.89 36.01
C LEU A 402 22.74 -23.00 35.62
N VAL A 403 22.67 -21.78 36.17
CA VAL A 403 21.65 -20.78 35.82
C VAL A 403 21.72 -20.40 34.34
N ARG A 404 22.92 -20.23 33.77
CA ARG A 404 23.10 -19.98 32.33
C ARG A 404 22.59 -21.14 31.47
N HIS A 405 22.83 -22.37 31.87
CA HIS A 405 22.35 -23.56 31.16
C HIS A 405 20.82 -23.67 31.23
N LEU A 406 20.23 -23.39 32.40
CA LEU A 406 18.78 -23.31 32.57
C LEU A 406 18.15 -22.21 31.70
N VAL A 407 18.70 -21.00 31.70
CA VAL A 407 18.22 -19.86 30.89
C VAL A 407 18.36 -20.09 29.39
N LYS A 408 19.32 -20.91 28.95
CA LYS A 408 19.48 -21.35 27.55
C LYS A 408 18.70 -22.63 27.20
N SER A 409 18.00 -23.26 28.15
CA SER A 409 17.28 -24.51 27.89
C SER A 409 15.98 -24.29 27.11
N GLN A 410 15.63 -25.26 26.26
CA GLN A 410 14.40 -25.23 25.47
C GLN A 410 13.13 -25.22 26.34
N ALA A 411 13.20 -25.83 27.54
CA ALA A 411 12.09 -25.81 28.51
C ALA A 411 11.86 -24.40 29.08
N PHE A 412 12.93 -23.66 29.42
CA PHE A 412 12.80 -22.28 29.88
C PHE A 412 12.26 -21.37 28.78
N TYR A 413 12.71 -21.56 27.54
CA TYR A 413 12.16 -20.87 26.34
C TYR A 413 10.64 -21.05 26.21
N TRP A 414 10.15 -22.30 26.22
CA TRP A 414 8.70 -22.57 26.11
C TRP A 414 7.93 -22.03 27.32
N GLY A 415 8.47 -22.13 28.53
CA GLY A 415 7.86 -21.58 29.74
C GLY A 415 7.63 -20.07 29.66
N ILE A 416 8.61 -19.29 29.16
CA ILE A 416 8.44 -17.85 28.98
C ILE A 416 7.41 -17.53 27.89
N ILE A 417 7.38 -18.28 26.78
CA ILE A 417 6.37 -18.07 25.72
C ILE A 417 4.95 -18.32 26.23
N VAL A 418 4.74 -19.40 26.99
CA VAL A 418 3.43 -19.70 27.61
C VAL A 418 3.03 -18.60 28.60
N LEU A 419 3.96 -18.09 29.42
CA LEU A 419 3.69 -16.96 30.33
C LEU A 419 3.33 -15.68 29.58
N VAL A 420 4.00 -15.36 28.47
CA VAL A 420 3.65 -14.20 27.63
C VAL A 420 2.28 -14.39 26.99
N PHE A 421 1.97 -15.57 26.43
CA PHE A 421 0.66 -15.88 25.86
C PHE A 421 -0.46 -15.75 26.90
N LEU A 422 -0.31 -16.35 28.08
CA LEU A 422 -1.31 -16.25 29.15
C LEU A 422 -1.47 -14.81 29.65
N ASN A 423 -0.39 -14.03 29.72
CA ASN A 423 -0.49 -12.61 30.05
C ASN A 423 -1.27 -11.84 28.99
N THR A 424 -0.99 -12.05 27.70
CA THR A 424 -1.73 -11.45 26.58
C THR A 424 -3.22 -11.81 26.62
N VAL A 425 -3.56 -13.08 26.87
CA VAL A 425 -4.97 -13.52 27.01
C VAL A 425 -5.66 -12.80 28.16
N CYS A 426 -5.00 -12.59 29.31
CA CYS A 426 -5.58 -11.85 30.42
C CYS A 426 -5.92 -10.40 30.03
N VAL A 427 -5.02 -9.68 29.34
CA VAL A 427 -5.33 -8.31 28.89
C VAL A 427 -6.40 -8.29 27.78
N ALA A 428 -6.47 -9.33 26.95
CA ALA A 428 -7.45 -9.45 25.87
C ALA A 428 -8.90 -9.67 26.34
N VAL A 429 -9.08 -10.21 27.56
CA VAL A 429 -10.39 -10.54 28.13
C VAL A 429 -11.09 -9.33 28.76
N GLU A 430 -10.39 -8.20 28.93
CA GLU A 430 -11.00 -6.97 29.45
C GLU A 430 -12.13 -6.45 28.54
N HIS A 431 -13.27 -6.16 29.16
CA HIS A 431 -14.43 -5.58 28.49
C HIS A 431 -15.21 -4.64 29.41
N TYR A 432 -16.00 -3.75 28.81
CA TYR A 432 -16.96 -2.92 29.53
C TYR A 432 -18.06 -3.79 30.17
N GLY A 433 -18.54 -3.41 31.36
CA GLY A 433 -19.57 -4.15 32.11
C GLY A 433 -19.12 -5.50 32.70
N GLN A 434 -17.81 -5.78 32.73
CA GLN A 434 -17.29 -7.07 33.20
C GLN A 434 -17.58 -7.35 34.69
N PRO A 435 -17.80 -8.61 35.10
CA PRO A 435 -18.15 -8.94 36.48
C PRO A 435 -16.99 -8.72 37.46
N GLN A 436 -17.33 -8.33 38.70
CA GLN A 436 -16.37 -7.95 39.74
C GLN A 436 -15.25 -8.99 39.99
N TRP A 437 -15.56 -10.29 39.88
CA TRP A 437 -14.58 -11.37 40.06
C TRP A 437 -13.49 -11.36 38.99
N LEU A 438 -13.83 -10.99 37.75
CA LEU A 438 -12.91 -10.92 36.63
C LEU A 438 -11.98 -9.71 36.79
N THR A 439 -12.52 -8.55 37.19
CA THR A 439 -11.70 -7.37 37.55
C THR A 439 -10.68 -7.71 38.65
N TYR A 440 -11.11 -8.40 39.71
CA TYR A 440 -10.21 -8.83 40.79
C TYR A 440 -9.18 -9.86 40.32
N PHE A 441 -9.59 -10.85 39.52
CA PHE A 441 -8.69 -11.85 38.95
C PHE A 441 -7.61 -11.21 38.08
N LEU A 442 -7.98 -10.29 37.19
CA LEU A 442 -7.05 -9.60 36.28
C LEU A 442 -6.05 -8.73 37.06
N TYR A 443 -6.52 -8.00 38.08
CA TYR A 443 -5.67 -7.26 39.00
C TYR A 443 -4.64 -8.17 39.69
N CYS A 444 -5.07 -9.27 40.31
CA CYS A 444 -4.13 -10.23 40.94
C CYS A 444 -3.17 -10.88 39.93
N SER A 445 -3.68 -11.24 38.76
CA SER A 445 -2.90 -11.85 37.68
C SER A 445 -1.76 -10.95 37.19
N GLU A 446 -1.96 -9.64 37.22
CA GLU A 446 -0.98 -8.64 36.81
C GLU A 446 0.30 -8.68 37.66
N PHE A 447 0.16 -8.69 38.98
CA PHE A 447 1.29 -8.79 39.92
C PHE A 447 2.01 -10.14 39.79
N VAL A 448 1.26 -11.23 39.59
CA VAL A 448 1.82 -12.57 39.38
C VAL A 448 2.69 -12.61 38.13
N PHE A 449 2.21 -12.09 37.00
CA PHE A 449 3.01 -12.00 35.77
C PHE A 449 4.21 -11.05 35.92
N LEU A 450 4.05 -9.89 36.55
CA LEU A 450 5.15 -8.98 36.82
C LEU A 450 6.25 -9.66 37.66
N GLY A 451 5.88 -10.40 38.70
CA GLY A 451 6.80 -11.20 39.51
C GLY A 451 7.59 -12.23 38.70
N PHE A 452 6.91 -13.00 37.83
CA PHE A 452 7.59 -13.95 36.94
C PHE A 452 8.56 -13.27 35.97
N PHE A 453 8.21 -12.10 35.43
CA PHE A 453 9.11 -11.38 34.50
C PHE A 453 10.28 -10.68 35.21
N ILE A 454 10.11 -10.21 36.46
CA ILE A 454 11.24 -9.74 37.29
C ILE A 454 12.21 -10.90 37.55
N PHE A 455 11.69 -12.07 37.89
CA PHE A 455 12.48 -13.30 38.08
C PHE A 455 13.25 -13.68 36.80
N GLU A 456 12.61 -13.63 35.64
CA GLU A 456 13.24 -13.87 34.33
C GLU A 456 14.43 -12.91 34.09
N VAL A 457 14.23 -11.60 34.27
CA VAL A 457 15.29 -10.59 34.08
C VAL A 457 16.44 -10.81 35.06
N PHE A 458 16.15 -11.09 36.33
CA PHE A 458 17.15 -11.38 37.35
C PHE A 458 18.00 -12.63 37.00
N PHE A 459 17.36 -13.73 36.60
CA PHE A 459 18.06 -14.97 36.22
C PHE A 459 18.90 -14.79 34.95
N LYS A 460 18.37 -14.08 33.93
CA LYS A 460 19.14 -13.71 32.72
C LYS A 460 20.36 -12.86 33.08
N MET A 461 20.18 -11.79 33.88
CA MET A 461 21.25 -10.87 34.25
C MET A 461 22.33 -11.55 35.10
N TYR A 462 21.95 -12.44 36.01
CA TYR A 462 22.88 -13.24 36.80
C TYR A 462 23.66 -14.26 35.94
N GLY A 463 22.95 -15.13 35.19
CA GLY A 463 23.56 -16.21 34.41
C GLY A 463 24.44 -15.74 33.24
N LEU A 464 23.97 -14.73 32.48
CA LEU A 464 24.74 -14.15 31.38
C LEU A 464 25.82 -13.19 31.90
N GLY A 465 25.45 -12.34 32.87
CA GLY A 465 26.26 -11.26 33.42
C GLY A 465 25.87 -9.90 32.85
N VAL A 466 25.87 -8.88 33.72
CA VAL A 466 25.40 -7.50 33.45
C VAL A 466 25.88 -6.96 32.10
N HIS A 467 27.19 -6.93 31.84
CA HIS A 467 27.73 -6.38 30.58
C HIS A 467 27.26 -7.15 29.33
N LEU A 468 27.15 -8.48 29.39
CA LEU A 468 26.71 -9.28 28.25
C LEU A 468 25.19 -9.22 28.07
N TYR A 469 24.46 -9.00 29.16
CA TYR A 469 23.02 -8.76 29.14
C TYR A 469 22.70 -7.44 28.42
N PHE A 470 23.32 -6.32 28.84
CA PHE A 470 23.14 -4.99 28.23
C PHE A 470 23.78 -4.81 26.85
N GLN A 471 24.52 -5.79 26.32
CA GLN A 471 24.99 -5.77 24.93
C GLN A 471 23.91 -6.23 23.93
N SER A 472 22.86 -6.93 24.39
CA SER A 472 21.79 -7.43 23.52
C SER A 472 20.57 -6.51 23.58
N SER A 473 20.20 -5.88 22.45
CA SER A 473 19.06 -4.96 22.36
C SER A 473 17.74 -5.54 22.89
N PHE A 474 17.48 -6.83 22.64
CA PHE A 474 16.29 -7.52 23.17
C PHE A 474 16.32 -7.69 24.70
N ASN A 475 17.48 -7.89 25.31
CA ASN A 475 17.60 -7.90 26.77
C ASN A 475 17.46 -6.48 27.35
N ILE A 476 17.95 -5.44 26.67
CA ILE A 476 17.72 -4.04 27.07
C ILE A 476 16.22 -3.75 27.05
N PHE A 477 15.52 -4.13 25.98
CA PHE A 477 14.06 -4.01 25.87
C PHE A 477 13.33 -4.76 27.00
N ASP A 478 13.66 -6.03 27.25
CA ASP A 478 13.13 -6.81 28.38
C ASP A 478 13.28 -6.03 29.71
N CYS A 479 14.43 -5.40 29.93
CA CYS A 479 14.72 -4.61 31.14
C CYS A 479 13.86 -3.33 31.20
N VAL A 480 13.78 -2.56 30.12
CA VAL A 480 13.00 -1.30 30.03
C VAL A 480 11.51 -1.56 30.28
N VAL A 481 10.92 -2.61 29.71
CA VAL A 481 9.51 -2.96 29.91
C VAL A 481 9.20 -3.31 31.37
N ILE A 482 10.13 -3.98 32.06
CA ILE A 482 9.95 -4.34 33.48
C ILE A 482 10.22 -3.17 34.41
N VAL A 483 11.20 -2.32 34.12
CA VAL A 483 11.41 -1.05 34.87
C VAL A 483 10.20 -0.13 34.72
N GLY A 484 9.64 0.00 33.51
CA GLY A 484 8.41 0.76 33.28
C GLY A 484 7.19 0.20 34.01
N SER A 485 7.06 -1.14 34.07
CA SER A 485 6.00 -1.80 34.84
C SER A 485 6.15 -1.57 36.36
N ILE A 486 7.37 -1.62 36.89
CA ILE A 486 7.63 -1.33 38.32
C ILE A 486 7.35 0.14 38.63
N PHE A 487 7.77 1.05 37.74
CA PHE A 487 7.50 2.48 37.88
C PHE A 487 5.99 2.77 37.92
N GLU A 488 5.19 2.11 37.08
CA GLU A 488 3.73 2.27 37.04
C GLU A 488 3.03 1.78 38.33
N VAL A 489 3.43 0.62 38.86
CA VAL A 489 2.94 0.13 40.17
C VAL A 489 3.34 1.06 41.33
N ILE A 490 4.53 1.66 41.29
CA ILE A 490 4.92 2.66 42.31
C ILE A 490 4.11 3.96 42.11
N TRP A 491 3.95 4.42 40.88
CA TRP A 491 3.31 5.71 40.59
C TRP A 491 1.81 5.73 40.92
N SER A 492 1.11 4.61 40.71
CA SER A 492 -0.31 4.47 41.07
C SER A 492 -0.57 4.57 42.57
N GLU A 493 0.38 4.18 43.42
CA GLU A 493 0.31 4.37 44.88
C GLU A 493 0.55 5.84 45.31
N PHE A 494 1.24 6.64 44.49
CA PHE A 494 1.59 8.03 44.82
C PHE A 494 0.61 9.09 44.30
N ARG A 495 -0.27 8.77 43.35
CA ARG A 495 -1.36 9.65 42.88
C ARG A 495 -2.61 8.85 42.49
N GLU A 496 -3.67 9.02 43.27
CA GLU A 496 -5.00 8.43 42.99
C GLU A 496 -5.70 9.08 41.78
N ASP A 497 -5.38 10.35 41.46
CA ASP A 497 -6.03 11.07 40.35
C ASP A 497 -5.65 10.54 38.97
N THR A 498 -6.67 10.13 38.21
CA THR A 498 -6.59 9.55 36.86
C THR A 498 -6.15 10.56 35.79
N SER A 499 -4.89 10.98 35.85
CA SER A 499 -4.23 11.70 34.76
C SER A 499 -4.00 10.78 33.55
N PHE A 500 -4.03 11.36 32.35
CA PHE A 500 -3.85 10.66 31.06
C PHE A 500 -2.65 9.69 31.05
N GLY A 501 -1.53 10.11 31.68
CA GLY A 501 -0.34 9.28 31.84
C GLY A 501 -0.59 7.92 32.50
N VAL A 502 -1.48 7.81 33.49
CA VAL A 502 -1.72 6.53 34.20
C VAL A 502 -2.44 5.52 33.30
N SER A 503 -3.33 5.95 32.41
CA SER A 503 -3.94 5.05 31.40
C SER A 503 -2.92 4.61 30.35
N VAL A 504 -2.06 5.50 29.87
CA VAL A 504 -0.99 5.16 28.91
C VAL A 504 0.04 4.21 29.54
N LEU A 505 0.42 4.43 30.81
CA LEU A 505 1.35 3.54 31.53
C LEU A 505 0.76 2.12 31.70
N ARG A 506 -0.55 1.98 31.97
CA ARG A 506 -1.24 0.68 31.95
C ARG A 506 -1.18 0.01 30.57
N ALA A 507 -1.29 0.78 29.49
CA ALA A 507 -1.12 0.25 28.13
C ALA A 507 0.33 -0.19 27.83
N LEU A 508 1.37 0.39 28.44
CA LEU A 508 2.77 -0.05 28.26
C LEU A 508 3.02 -1.51 28.69
N ARG A 509 2.14 -2.07 29.54
CA ARG A 509 2.19 -3.50 29.91
C ARG A 509 2.07 -4.42 28.68
N LEU A 510 1.40 -3.96 27.61
CA LEU A 510 1.32 -4.67 26.33
C LEU A 510 2.68 -4.80 25.64
N LEU A 511 3.68 -3.98 25.94
CA LEU A 511 5.02 -4.12 25.36
C LEU A 511 5.66 -5.49 25.65
N ARG A 512 5.16 -6.21 26.67
CA ARG A 512 5.52 -7.60 26.98
C ARG A 512 5.21 -8.56 25.81
N ILE A 513 4.22 -8.28 24.96
CA ILE A 513 3.92 -9.11 23.78
C ILE A 513 5.06 -9.10 22.76
N PHE A 514 5.81 -7.99 22.66
CA PHE A 514 6.98 -7.92 21.78
C PHE A 514 8.10 -8.87 22.21
N LYS A 515 8.04 -9.50 23.39
CA LYS A 515 8.91 -10.65 23.71
C LYS A 515 8.79 -11.80 22.71
N VAL A 516 7.63 -11.97 22.06
CA VAL A 516 7.44 -12.97 20.98
C VAL A 516 8.38 -12.71 19.80
N THR A 517 8.71 -11.44 19.50
CA THR A 517 9.66 -11.08 18.42
C THR A 517 11.05 -11.70 18.63
N ARG A 518 11.48 -11.93 19.87
CA ARG A 518 12.77 -12.59 20.16
C ARG A 518 12.79 -14.04 19.68
N TYR A 519 11.63 -14.68 19.68
CA TYR A 519 11.47 -16.13 19.57
C TYR A 519 10.96 -16.59 18.20
N TRP A 520 10.21 -15.75 17.48
CA TRP A 520 9.85 -15.96 16.09
C TRP A 520 10.85 -15.27 15.16
N ALA A 521 11.68 -16.06 14.46
CA ALA A 521 12.76 -15.55 13.61
C ALA A 521 12.24 -14.62 12.48
N SER A 522 11.17 -14.99 11.78
CA SER A 522 10.56 -14.15 10.73
C SER A 522 10.09 -12.79 11.29
N LEU A 523 9.30 -12.80 12.38
CA LEU A 523 8.86 -11.59 13.07
C LEU A 523 10.05 -10.74 13.58
N ARG A 524 11.12 -11.37 14.08
CA ARG A 524 12.35 -10.71 14.51
C ARG A 524 13.03 -9.97 13.35
N ASN A 525 13.22 -10.67 12.24
CA ASN A 525 13.92 -10.16 11.07
C ASN A 525 13.11 -8.99 10.46
N LEU A 526 11.79 -9.12 10.40
CA LEU A 526 10.87 -8.05 9.96
C LEU A 526 10.92 -6.81 10.88
N VAL A 527 10.92 -6.98 12.21
CA VAL A 527 11.05 -5.85 13.15
C VAL A 527 12.44 -5.19 13.08
N ILE A 528 13.52 -5.95 12.88
CA ILE A 528 14.86 -5.38 12.68
C ILE A 528 14.92 -4.59 11.35
N SER A 529 14.32 -5.11 10.28
CA SER A 529 14.22 -4.43 8.98
C SER A 529 13.45 -3.09 9.11
N LEU A 530 12.30 -3.10 9.80
CA LEU A 530 11.50 -1.91 10.16
C LEU A 530 12.35 -0.86 10.90
N LEU A 531 13.08 -1.26 11.94
CA LEU A 531 13.90 -0.34 12.74
C LEU A 531 15.10 0.23 11.97
N ASN A 532 15.59 -0.48 10.95
CA ASN A 532 16.63 0.02 10.06
C ASN A 532 16.07 1.04 9.05
N SER A 533 14.90 0.80 8.44
CA SER A 533 14.29 1.73 7.49
C SER A 533 13.70 2.99 8.17
N MET A 534 13.30 2.91 9.44
CA MET A 534 12.83 4.03 10.27
C MET A 534 13.67 5.31 10.16
N ARG A 535 15.01 5.21 10.04
CA ARG A 535 15.86 6.41 9.93
C ARG A 535 15.62 7.20 8.64
N SER A 536 15.36 6.52 7.52
CA SER A 536 14.97 7.13 6.24
C SER A 536 13.57 7.74 6.36
N ILE A 537 12.63 6.94 6.89
CA ILE A 537 11.22 7.28 7.09
C ILE A 537 11.06 8.56 7.91
N VAL A 538 11.77 8.71 9.04
CA VAL A 538 11.67 9.90 9.91
C VAL A 538 12.00 11.20 9.16
N SER A 539 12.97 11.18 8.24
CA SER A 539 13.30 12.39 7.44
C SER A 539 12.21 12.74 6.43
N LEU A 540 11.46 11.74 5.94
CA LEU A 540 10.34 11.94 5.02
C LEU A 540 9.07 12.37 5.76
N LEU A 541 8.77 11.75 6.91
CA LEU A 541 7.67 12.15 7.80
C LEU A 541 7.86 13.58 8.31
N PHE A 542 9.09 14.02 8.56
CA PHE A 542 9.36 15.41 8.92
C PHE A 542 9.02 16.40 7.78
N LEU A 543 9.28 16.02 6.52
CA LEU A 543 8.90 16.85 5.37
C LEU A 543 7.37 16.89 5.19
N LEU A 544 6.69 15.75 5.37
CA LEU A 544 5.23 15.68 5.37
C LEU A 544 4.62 16.53 6.50
N PHE A 545 5.16 16.44 7.71
CA PHE A 545 4.74 17.28 8.84
C PHE A 545 4.95 18.78 8.55
N LEU A 546 6.08 19.16 7.92
CA LEU A 546 6.32 20.54 7.51
C LEU A 546 5.32 21.01 6.45
N PHE A 547 4.93 20.14 5.51
CA PHE A 547 3.88 20.42 4.53
C PHE A 547 2.51 20.64 5.21
N ILE A 548 2.10 19.72 6.10
CA ILE A 548 0.86 19.84 6.89
C ILE A 548 0.87 21.13 7.71
N LEU A 549 1.98 21.45 8.40
CA LEU A 549 2.16 22.66 9.20
C LEU A 549 1.91 23.94 8.37
N ILE A 550 2.47 24.01 7.15
CA ILE A 550 2.29 25.17 6.27
C ILE A 550 0.83 25.32 5.84
N PHE A 551 0.17 24.23 5.42
CA PHE A 551 -1.23 24.29 5.02
C PHE A 551 -2.19 24.52 6.18
N ALA A 552 -1.89 24.03 7.39
CA ALA A 552 -2.69 24.27 8.59
C ALA A 552 -2.64 25.75 8.98
N LEU A 553 -1.44 26.33 9.07
CA LEU A 553 -1.26 27.77 9.32
C LEU A 553 -1.89 28.64 8.21
N LEU A 554 -1.87 28.19 6.95
CA LEU A 554 -2.51 28.90 5.85
C LEU A 554 -4.03 28.84 5.97
N GLY A 555 -4.57 27.67 6.33
CA GLY A 555 -5.99 27.49 6.59
C GLY A 555 -6.47 28.34 7.76
N MET A 556 -5.70 28.45 8.85
CA MET A 556 -6.00 29.36 9.97
C MET A 556 -6.09 30.83 9.51
N GLN A 557 -5.11 31.30 8.73
CA GLN A 557 -5.08 32.70 8.24
C GLN A 557 -6.15 33.00 7.17
N LEU A 558 -6.65 31.98 6.47
CA LEU A 558 -7.73 32.13 5.49
C LEU A 558 -9.12 32.01 6.14
N PHE A 559 -9.35 31.00 6.98
CA PHE A 559 -10.68 30.55 7.42
C PHE A 559 -10.91 30.64 8.94
N GLY A 560 -9.88 30.86 9.75
CA GLY A 560 -9.97 30.82 11.21
C GLY A 560 -10.94 31.87 11.77
N GLY A 561 -11.85 31.44 12.64
CA GLY A 561 -12.89 32.28 13.24
C GLY A 561 -14.11 32.52 12.35
N GLU A 562 -14.09 32.17 11.07
CA GLU A 562 -15.21 32.45 10.14
C GLU A 562 -16.26 31.32 10.09
N TRP A 563 -15.97 30.14 10.65
CA TRP A 563 -16.82 28.94 10.54
C TRP A 563 -17.93 28.87 11.59
N ASN A 564 -18.62 30.00 11.77
CA ASN A 564 -19.69 30.20 12.75
C ASN A 564 -21.06 30.20 12.06
N PHE A 565 -21.56 29.00 11.73
CA PHE A 565 -22.88 28.82 11.12
C PHE A 565 -24.01 28.80 12.16
N GLN A 566 -25.26 29.02 11.71
CA GLN A 566 -26.45 28.95 12.58
C GLN A 566 -26.66 27.55 13.17
N ASP A 567 -26.29 26.51 12.42
CA ASP A 567 -26.36 25.10 12.81
C ASP A 567 -25.24 24.71 13.81
N GLY A 568 -24.35 25.65 14.14
CA GLY A 568 -23.19 25.47 15.01
C GLY A 568 -21.86 25.44 14.25
N ARG A 569 -20.78 25.20 15.00
CA ARG A 569 -19.42 25.06 14.46
C ARG A 569 -19.13 23.61 14.04
N PRO A 570 -18.58 23.35 12.85
CA PRO A 570 -18.16 22.01 12.44
C PRO A 570 -16.97 21.52 13.29
N ALA A 571 -16.83 20.20 13.39
CA ALA A 571 -15.78 19.57 14.21
C ALA A 571 -14.38 19.75 13.59
N SER A 572 -14.29 19.57 12.28
CA SER A 572 -13.13 19.94 11.47
C SER A 572 -13.24 21.43 11.15
N ASN A 573 -12.26 22.23 11.57
CA ASN A 573 -12.21 23.68 11.39
C ASN A 573 -10.76 24.19 11.49
N PHE A 574 -10.60 25.52 11.35
CA PHE A 574 -9.31 26.19 11.30
C PHE A 574 -9.12 27.26 12.39
N ASP A 575 -9.88 27.19 13.50
CA ASP A 575 -9.85 28.23 14.55
C ASP A 575 -8.58 28.13 15.43
N THR A 576 -8.11 26.90 15.67
CA THR A 576 -6.96 26.60 16.52
C THR A 576 -5.97 25.68 15.81
N PHE A 577 -4.68 25.81 16.13
CA PHE A 577 -3.61 25.04 15.48
C PHE A 577 -3.78 23.51 15.54
N PRO A 578 -4.15 22.88 16.68
CA PRO A 578 -4.34 21.42 16.73
C PRO A 578 -5.49 20.93 15.84
N ILE A 579 -6.62 21.65 15.79
CA ILE A 579 -7.75 21.27 14.93
C ILE A 579 -7.41 21.53 13.45
N ALA A 580 -6.74 22.64 13.13
CA ALA A 580 -6.27 22.92 11.77
C ALA A 580 -5.30 21.85 11.26
N LEU A 581 -4.40 21.35 12.12
CA LEU A 581 -3.48 20.25 11.80
C LEU A 581 -4.24 18.96 11.46
N LEU A 582 -5.27 18.63 12.25
CA LEU A 582 -6.13 17.45 12.03
C LEU A 582 -7.03 17.60 10.80
N THR A 583 -7.56 18.78 10.54
CA THR A 583 -8.39 19.09 9.36
C THR A 583 -7.58 18.98 8.06
N VAL A 584 -6.33 19.48 8.05
CA VAL A 584 -5.41 19.26 6.92
C VAL A 584 -5.03 17.80 6.79
N PHE A 585 -4.80 17.09 7.90
CA PHE A 585 -4.52 15.66 7.88
C PHE A 585 -5.71 14.84 7.32
N GLN A 586 -6.95 15.20 7.65
CA GLN A 586 -8.18 14.64 7.07
C GLN A 586 -8.22 14.82 5.55
N ILE A 587 -8.03 16.05 5.05
CA ILE A 587 -7.97 16.33 3.61
C ILE A 587 -6.87 15.49 2.93
N LEU A 588 -5.73 15.29 3.60
CA LEU A 588 -4.64 14.44 3.08
C LEU A 588 -4.92 12.93 3.12
N THR A 589 -5.82 12.46 3.99
CA THR A 589 -6.30 11.06 3.91
C THR A 589 -7.27 10.85 2.75
N GLY A 590 -7.83 11.92 2.17
CA GLY A 590 -8.82 11.86 1.10
C GLY A 590 -10.27 11.72 1.56
N GLU A 591 -10.51 11.68 2.87
CA GLU A 591 -11.82 11.47 3.50
C GLU A 591 -12.52 12.81 3.78
N ASP A 592 -13.82 12.92 3.42
CA ASP A 592 -14.69 14.09 3.67
C ASP A 592 -14.10 15.46 3.24
N TRP A 593 -13.07 15.47 2.37
CA TRP A 593 -12.36 16.70 1.99
C TRP A 593 -13.25 17.69 1.23
N ASN A 594 -14.24 17.13 0.51
CA ASN A 594 -15.32 17.83 -0.16
C ASN A 594 -16.23 18.57 0.83
N GLU A 595 -16.62 17.96 1.95
CA GLU A 595 -17.43 18.59 2.99
C GLU A 595 -16.70 19.79 3.62
N VAL A 596 -15.42 19.57 3.98
CA VAL A 596 -14.53 20.63 4.50
C VAL A 596 -14.37 21.78 3.49
N MET A 597 -14.30 21.46 2.18
CA MET A 597 -14.32 22.47 1.12
C MET A 597 -15.64 23.23 1.05
N TYR A 598 -16.80 22.56 1.18
CA TYR A 598 -18.11 23.21 1.15
C TYR A 598 -18.25 24.22 2.29
N TYR A 599 -17.82 23.89 3.51
CA TYR A 599 -17.79 24.84 4.63
C TYR A 599 -16.86 26.04 4.37
N GLY A 600 -15.68 25.81 3.81
CA GLY A 600 -14.74 26.88 3.44
C GLY A 600 -15.33 27.87 2.42
N ILE A 601 -15.99 27.36 1.37
CA ILE A 601 -16.67 28.19 0.36
C ILE A 601 -17.86 28.93 0.99
N LYS A 602 -18.70 28.25 1.79
CA LYS A 602 -19.86 28.85 2.50
C LYS A 602 -19.43 29.99 3.42
N SER A 603 -18.34 29.82 4.20
CA SER A 603 -17.81 30.87 5.09
C SER A 603 -17.33 32.12 4.35
N MET A 604 -16.84 31.97 3.11
CA MET A 604 -16.30 33.07 2.30
C MET A 604 -17.36 33.72 1.39
N GLY A 605 -18.62 33.72 1.84
CA GLY A 605 -19.74 34.34 1.13
C GLY A 605 -20.39 33.47 0.06
N GLY A 606 -20.02 32.18 -0.02
CA GLY A 606 -20.65 31.20 -0.90
C GLY A 606 -20.46 31.47 -2.39
N ILE A 607 -21.37 30.94 -3.20
CA ILE A 607 -21.34 31.06 -4.66
C ILE A 607 -21.48 32.51 -5.13
N ASN A 608 -22.47 33.23 -4.58
CA ASN A 608 -22.89 34.53 -5.06
C ASN A 608 -21.87 35.66 -4.79
N ASN A 609 -21.05 35.55 -3.74
CA ASN A 609 -20.10 36.59 -3.34
C ASN A 609 -18.63 36.25 -3.63
N GLY A 610 -18.36 35.27 -4.51
CA GLY A 610 -17.01 34.95 -4.96
C GLY A 610 -16.23 33.96 -4.09
N GLY A 611 -16.87 33.35 -3.08
CA GLY A 611 -16.27 32.34 -2.20
C GLY A 611 -15.73 31.10 -2.93
N MET A 612 -16.18 30.87 -4.17
CA MET A 612 -15.69 29.77 -5.03
C MET A 612 -14.18 29.80 -5.28
N ILE A 613 -13.51 30.96 -5.26
CA ILE A 613 -12.05 31.02 -5.49
C ILE A 613 -11.25 30.27 -4.41
N TYR A 614 -11.82 30.12 -3.21
CA TYR A 614 -11.20 29.40 -2.09
C TYR A 614 -11.19 27.87 -2.30
N CYS A 615 -11.94 27.33 -3.28
CA CYS A 615 -11.81 25.91 -3.66
C CYS A 615 -10.38 25.56 -4.10
N LEU A 616 -9.63 26.53 -4.64
CA LEU A 616 -8.23 26.36 -5.05
C LEU A 616 -7.32 25.95 -3.88
N TYR A 617 -7.59 26.38 -2.64
CA TYR A 617 -6.83 25.93 -1.47
C TYR A 617 -6.96 24.41 -1.30
N PHE A 618 -8.20 23.89 -1.35
CA PHE A 618 -8.51 22.48 -1.18
C PHE A 618 -8.02 21.62 -2.36
N ILE A 619 -8.17 22.10 -3.60
CA ILE A 619 -7.66 21.41 -4.80
C ILE A 619 -6.12 21.32 -4.76
N ILE A 620 -5.43 22.41 -4.42
CA ILE A 620 -3.97 22.44 -4.32
C ILE A 620 -3.50 21.53 -3.18
N LEU A 621 -4.15 21.59 -2.02
CA LEU A 621 -3.83 20.73 -0.88
C LEU A 621 -4.02 19.25 -1.22
N THR A 622 -5.13 18.86 -1.84
CA THR A 622 -5.41 17.47 -2.24
C THR A 622 -4.41 16.99 -3.29
N LEU A 623 -4.15 17.78 -4.35
CA LEU A 623 -3.22 17.40 -5.42
C LEU A 623 -1.76 17.32 -4.96
N PHE A 624 -1.22 18.39 -4.37
CA PHE A 624 0.18 18.41 -3.93
C PHE A 624 0.39 17.56 -2.69
N GLY A 625 -0.60 17.50 -1.80
CA GLY A 625 -0.61 16.65 -0.62
C GLY A 625 -0.52 15.18 -0.98
N ASN A 626 -1.47 14.68 -1.77
CA ASN A 626 -1.46 13.27 -2.20
C ASN A 626 -0.25 12.96 -3.08
N TYR A 627 0.26 13.93 -3.87
CA TYR A 627 1.55 13.79 -4.53
C TYR A 627 2.73 13.63 -3.55
N THR A 628 2.82 14.45 -2.50
CA THR A 628 3.88 14.30 -1.48
C THR A 628 3.76 12.97 -0.73
N LEU A 629 2.55 12.58 -0.32
CA LEU A 629 2.27 11.28 0.29
C LEU A 629 2.67 10.13 -0.63
N LEU A 630 2.31 10.17 -1.91
CA LEU A 630 2.61 9.11 -2.87
C LEU A 630 4.12 8.95 -3.12
N ASN A 631 4.88 10.05 -3.14
CA ASN A 631 6.35 9.98 -3.21
C ASN A 631 6.97 9.41 -1.93
N VAL A 632 6.45 9.78 -0.76
CA VAL A 632 6.92 9.23 0.53
C VAL A 632 6.60 7.74 0.61
N PHE A 633 5.36 7.36 0.28
CA PHE A 633 4.89 5.98 0.18
C PHE A 633 5.80 5.17 -0.76
N LEU A 634 6.00 5.61 -2.01
CA LEU A 634 6.79 4.87 -2.98
C LEU A 634 8.27 4.81 -2.63
N ALA A 635 8.86 5.88 -2.08
CA ALA A 635 10.24 5.84 -1.59
C ALA A 635 10.41 4.76 -0.50
N ILE A 636 9.49 4.70 0.45
CA ILE A 636 9.48 3.70 1.53
C ILE A 636 9.19 2.30 0.99
N ALA A 637 8.27 2.16 0.03
CA ALA A 637 7.98 0.88 -0.62
C ALA A 637 9.20 0.34 -1.35
N VAL A 638 9.94 1.18 -2.10
CA VAL A 638 11.16 0.80 -2.83
C VAL A 638 12.32 0.47 -1.88
N ASP A 639 12.52 1.24 -0.81
CA ASP A 639 13.50 0.91 0.25
C ASP A 639 13.16 -0.44 0.91
N ASN A 640 11.88 -0.67 1.27
CA ASN A 640 11.42 -1.93 1.85
C ASN A 640 11.52 -3.11 0.86
N LEU A 641 11.23 -2.89 -0.43
CA LEU A 641 11.37 -3.86 -1.51
C LEU A 641 12.82 -4.34 -1.62
N ALA A 642 13.77 -3.41 -1.66
CA ALA A 642 15.20 -3.73 -1.73
C ALA A 642 15.66 -4.51 -0.50
N ASN A 643 15.31 -4.05 0.71
CA ASN A 643 15.64 -4.77 1.95
C ASN A 643 15.01 -6.16 2.01
N ALA A 644 13.79 -6.34 1.47
CA ALA A 644 13.12 -7.64 1.41
C ALA A 644 13.80 -8.59 0.41
N GLN A 645 14.15 -8.12 -0.79
CA GLN A 645 14.91 -8.88 -1.79
C GLN A 645 16.28 -9.33 -1.25
N GLU A 646 17.00 -8.46 -0.54
CA GLU A 646 18.25 -8.85 0.13
C GLU A 646 18.03 -9.89 1.23
N LEU A 647 16.93 -9.80 1.98
CA LEU A 647 16.64 -10.72 3.08
C LEU A 647 16.25 -12.11 2.56
N THR A 648 15.41 -12.20 1.52
CA THR A 648 15.01 -13.48 0.91
C THR A 648 16.21 -14.15 0.25
N ALA A 649 17.01 -13.42 -0.54
CA ALA A 649 18.23 -13.97 -1.13
C ALA A 649 19.21 -14.47 -0.06
N ALA A 650 19.37 -13.75 1.06
CA ALA A 650 20.23 -14.20 2.16
C ALA A 650 19.66 -15.38 2.96
N GLU A 651 18.33 -15.50 3.08
CA GLU A 651 17.68 -16.67 3.70
C GLU A 651 17.75 -17.90 2.77
N GLU A 652 17.65 -17.72 1.45
CA GLU A 652 17.86 -18.76 0.44
C GLU A 652 19.31 -19.23 0.41
N GLU A 653 20.29 -18.32 0.30
CA GLU A 653 21.73 -18.61 0.42
C GLU A 653 22.02 -19.42 1.70
N ALA A 654 21.54 -18.96 2.87
CA ALA A 654 21.72 -19.66 4.14
C ALA A 654 21.00 -21.02 4.21
N SER A 655 19.86 -21.17 3.54
CA SER A 655 19.13 -22.44 3.48
C SER A 655 19.84 -23.46 2.58
N ALA A 656 20.43 -23.02 1.47
CA ALA A 656 21.23 -23.82 0.56
C ALA A 656 22.54 -24.24 1.25
N GLU A 657 23.25 -23.31 1.90
CA GLU A 657 24.41 -23.63 2.74
C GLU A 657 24.06 -24.66 3.81
N ALA A 658 22.92 -24.51 4.51
CA ALA A 658 22.50 -25.46 5.54
C ALA A 658 22.09 -26.83 4.97
N ALA A 659 21.56 -26.89 3.74
CA ALA A 659 21.26 -28.14 3.04
C ALA A 659 22.56 -28.85 2.62
N GLU A 660 23.51 -28.14 2.01
CA GLU A 660 24.85 -28.67 1.71
C GLU A 660 25.56 -29.18 2.97
N LEU A 661 25.44 -28.46 4.09
CA LEU A 661 26.11 -28.82 5.34
C LEU A 661 25.48 -30.08 5.96
N LYS A 662 24.15 -30.24 5.86
CA LYS A 662 23.47 -31.51 6.21
C LYS A 662 23.90 -32.65 5.32
N GLU A 663 23.93 -32.46 4.00
CA GLU A 663 24.33 -33.49 3.05
C GLU A 663 25.78 -33.93 3.29
N ARG A 664 26.69 -32.98 3.57
CA ARG A 664 28.08 -33.26 3.99
C ARG A 664 28.14 -33.97 5.35
N GLU A 665 27.30 -33.62 6.32
CA GLU A 665 27.23 -34.34 7.60
C GLU A 665 26.72 -35.77 7.43
N GLU A 666 25.72 -36.00 6.59
CA GLU A 666 25.17 -37.32 6.31
C GLU A 666 26.16 -38.19 5.53
N ALA A 667 26.83 -37.62 4.52
CA ALA A 667 27.94 -38.25 3.82
C ALA A 667 29.11 -38.57 4.76
N ALA A 668 29.46 -37.67 5.70
CA ALA A 668 30.51 -37.92 6.69
C ALA A 668 30.13 -39.01 7.71
N LYS A 669 28.86 -39.05 8.15
CA LYS A 669 28.33 -40.13 9.01
C LYS A 669 28.33 -41.47 8.27
N ALA A 670 27.93 -41.50 7.00
CA ALA A 670 27.99 -42.69 6.16
C ALA A 670 29.43 -43.18 5.94
N ALA A 671 30.38 -42.28 5.67
CA ALA A 671 31.79 -42.60 5.54
C ALA A 671 32.40 -43.11 6.85
N ALA A 672 32.04 -42.52 8.00
CA ALA A 672 32.48 -42.98 9.32
C ALA A 672 31.90 -44.37 9.66
N ALA A 673 30.64 -44.64 9.31
CA ALA A 673 30.03 -45.95 9.48
C ALA A 673 30.69 -47.02 8.57
N ALA A 674 31.02 -46.67 7.32
CA ALA A 674 31.76 -47.53 6.40
C ALA A 674 33.19 -47.83 6.91
N ALA A 675 33.88 -46.84 7.47
CA ALA A 675 35.20 -47.04 8.09
C ALA A 675 35.13 -47.92 9.35
N ALA A 676 34.09 -47.77 10.18
CA ALA A 676 33.87 -48.64 11.33
C ALA A 676 33.57 -50.10 10.93
N ALA A 677 32.96 -50.32 9.76
CA ALA A 677 32.70 -51.66 9.22
C ALA A 677 33.92 -52.37 8.60
N GLN A 678 35.07 -51.70 8.48
CA GLN A 678 36.28 -52.24 7.81
C GLN A 678 37.41 -52.68 8.76
N GLN A 679 37.19 -52.73 10.08
CA GLN A 679 38.19 -53.26 11.03
C GLN A 679 38.13 -54.80 11.11
N PRO A 680 39.22 -55.54 10.79
CA PRO A 680 39.29 -56.97 11.02
C PRO A 680 39.62 -57.29 12.50
N PRO A 681 39.19 -58.43 13.04
CA PRO A 681 39.52 -58.83 14.40
C PRO A 681 40.98 -59.29 14.49
N ALA A 682 41.81 -58.57 15.25
CA ALA A 682 43.19 -58.95 15.54
C ALA A 682 43.28 -59.70 16.88
N GLY A 683 43.84 -60.91 16.87
CA GLY A 683 44.16 -61.70 18.06
C GLY A 683 45.63 -61.58 18.46
N ASP A 684 45.86 -61.52 19.77
CA ASP A 684 47.08 -61.79 20.56
C ASP A 684 48.47 -61.78 19.89
N ALA A 685 49.29 -60.79 20.28
CA ALA A 685 50.74 -60.98 20.45
C ALA A 685 51.41 -59.95 21.40
N MET A 686 51.63 -60.40 22.66
CA MET A 686 52.78 -60.16 23.54
C MET A 686 53.36 -58.74 23.82
N PHE A 687 53.55 -58.50 25.13
CA PHE A 687 54.14 -57.31 25.77
C PHE A 687 55.66 -57.40 25.97
N GLN A 688 56.41 -56.30 25.77
CA GLN A 688 57.75 -56.08 26.34
C GLN A 688 58.07 -54.57 26.54
N LEU A 689 59.13 -54.25 27.30
CA LEU A 689 59.18 -53.11 28.24
C LEU A 689 60.14 -51.93 27.89
N MET A 690 59.70 -50.72 28.30
CA MET A 690 60.50 -49.56 28.78
C MET A 690 61.42 -48.78 27.77
N PRO A 691 61.86 -47.53 28.09
CA PRO A 691 61.03 -46.36 28.42
C PRO A 691 61.53 -45.02 27.79
N GLY A 692 60.65 -44.08 27.44
CA GLY A 692 61.09 -42.71 27.10
C GLY A 692 60.03 -41.80 26.47
N SER A 693 60.05 -40.51 26.84
CA SER A 693 59.35 -39.37 26.22
C SER A 693 57.89 -39.61 25.77
N ILE A 694 56.94 -39.40 26.68
CA ILE A 694 55.54 -39.12 26.31
C ILE A 694 55.43 -37.62 26.03
N GLU A 695 55.43 -37.24 24.75
CA GLU A 695 54.79 -35.99 24.34
C GLU A 695 53.27 -36.12 24.48
N PRO A 696 52.54 -35.08 24.92
CA PRO A 696 51.09 -35.13 24.97
C PRO A 696 50.50 -35.22 23.55
N PRO A 697 49.36 -35.91 23.35
CA PRO A 697 48.79 -36.10 22.03
C PRO A 697 48.40 -34.74 21.41
N MET A 698 48.98 -34.44 20.26
CA MET A 698 48.60 -33.31 19.41
C MET A 698 47.19 -33.51 18.86
N VAL A 699 46.18 -33.05 19.61
CA VAL A 699 44.82 -32.93 19.07
C VAL A 699 44.82 -31.76 18.08
N ASN A 700 44.77 -32.06 16.79
CA ASN A 700 44.78 -31.05 15.72
C ASN A 700 43.39 -30.37 15.63
N ILE A 701 43.11 -29.43 16.54
CA ILE A 701 41.85 -28.68 16.59
C ILE A 701 41.97 -27.41 15.74
N CYS A 702 41.99 -27.59 14.42
CA CYS A 702 41.64 -26.59 13.44
C CYS A 702 40.65 -27.21 12.45
N PRO A 703 39.38 -26.76 12.38
CA PRO A 703 38.58 -26.99 11.17
C PRO A 703 39.24 -26.22 10.01
N PRO A 704 39.05 -26.66 8.75
CA PRO A 704 39.64 -25.96 7.61
C PRO A 704 39.08 -24.54 7.52
N SER A 705 39.96 -23.55 7.37
CA SER A 705 39.57 -22.20 6.98
C SER A 705 38.99 -22.19 5.56
N PRO A 706 38.01 -21.31 5.25
CA PRO A 706 37.58 -21.11 3.87
C PRO A 706 38.78 -20.64 3.05
N GLN A 707 39.06 -21.32 1.94
CA GLN A 707 40.15 -20.98 1.03
C GLN A 707 39.77 -19.77 0.17
N ASN A 708 39.91 -18.56 0.72
CA ASN A 708 40.06 -17.37 -0.12
C ASN A 708 41.43 -17.44 -0.82
N ASN A 709 41.42 -17.72 -2.12
CA ASN A 709 42.64 -17.78 -2.92
C ASN A 709 42.76 -16.56 -3.84
N VAL A 710 42.98 -15.38 -3.25
CA VAL A 710 43.42 -14.16 -3.96
C VAL A 710 44.41 -13.39 -3.09
N ASP A 711 45.71 -13.51 -3.38
CA ASP A 711 46.72 -12.60 -2.87
C ASP A 711 46.77 -11.31 -3.73
N PRO A 712 46.78 -10.11 -3.11
CA PRO A 712 46.92 -8.87 -3.86
C PRO A 712 48.38 -8.41 -3.94
N LYS A 713 48.95 -8.38 -5.16
CA LYS A 713 49.89 -7.35 -5.71
C LYS A 713 50.82 -7.93 -6.79
N THR A 714 50.51 -7.62 -8.05
CA THR A 714 51.43 -6.87 -8.94
C THR A 714 50.59 -6.30 -10.07
N GLY A 715 50.79 -5.01 -10.39
CA GLY A 715 50.07 -4.38 -11.50
C GLY A 715 50.80 -4.60 -12.82
N ASN A 716 50.06 -4.96 -13.87
CA ASN A 716 50.26 -4.35 -15.17
C ASN A 716 49.03 -4.52 -16.07
N PHE A 717 48.87 -3.56 -16.97
CA PHE A 717 47.70 -3.38 -17.83
C PHE A 717 47.85 -4.25 -19.10
N SER A 718 46.90 -5.15 -19.39
CA SER A 718 46.78 -5.74 -20.73
C SER A 718 45.34 -6.14 -21.07
N LEU A 719 44.77 -5.36 -21.99
CA LEU A 719 43.57 -5.66 -22.78
C LEU A 719 43.78 -6.93 -23.63
N ILE A 720 42.83 -7.87 -23.60
CA ILE A 720 42.59 -9.00 -24.55
C ILE A 720 41.19 -9.55 -24.16
N SER A 721 40.11 -9.36 -24.92
CA SER A 721 39.76 -9.78 -26.29
C SER A 721 39.31 -11.24 -26.40
N PHE A 722 38.07 -11.44 -26.88
CA PHE A 722 37.54 -12.70 -27.39
C PHE A 722 38.53 -13.39 -28.35
N SER A 723 38.66 -14.72 -28.25
CA SER A 723 38.56 -15.64 -29.40
C SER A 723 38.67 -17.10 -28.96
N ASP A 724 37.84 -17.93 -29.58
CA ASP A 724 37.82 -19.39 -29.55
C ASP A 724 39.19 -20.08 -29.72
N LYS A 725 39.35 -21.26 -29.10
CA LYS A 725 39.20 -22.52 -29.89
C LYS A 725 39.17 -23.80 -29.06
N ALA A 726 38.33 -24.72 -29.52
CA ALA A 726 38.28 -26.10 -29.04
C ALA A 726 39.31 -27.01 -29.74
N LYS A 727 39.52 -28.17 -29.09
CA LYS A 727 40.05 -29.45 -29.60
C LYS A 727 41.57 -29.67 -29.73
N GLN A 728 42.03 -30.54 -28.82
CA GLN A 728 42.72 -31.82 -29.04
C GLN A 728 44.11 -31.81 -29.69
N ASN A 729 45.06 -32.52 -29.06
CA ASN A 729 45.45 -33.85 -29.56
C ASN A 729 46.38 -34.63 -28.61
N LYS A 730 46.32 -35.95 -28.71
CA LYS A 730 47.39 -36.85 -28.26
C LYS A 730 47.64 -37.86 -29.39
N THR A 731 48.84 -37.80 -29.99
CA THR A 731 49.59 -38.92 -30.64
C THR A 731 48.94 -39.66 -31.86
N VAL A 732 49.64 -39.99 -32.97
CA VAL A 732 51.06 -39.77 -33.35
C VAL A 732 51.31 -39.99 -34.87
N ALA A 733 52.43 -39.43 -35.36
CA ALA A 733 53.23 -39.80 -36.56
C ALA A 733 52.83 -39.45 -38.02
N THR A 734 53.85 -38.86 -38.68
CA THR A 734 54.35 -39.06 -40.06
C THR A 734 53.69 -38.40 -41.30
N THR A 735 54.27 -37.23 -41.64
CA THR A 735 55.00 -36.95 -42.91
C THR A 735 54.28 -36.45 -44.18
N ALA A 736 54.72 -35.25 -44.59
CA ALA A 736 54.89 -34.74 -45.97
C ALA A 736 53.70 -34.23 -46.83
N ASN A 737 53.80 -32.91 -47.08
CA ASN A 737 53.71 -32.23 -48.39
C ASN A 737 52.37 -31.88 -49.05
N LYS A 738 52.14 -30.55 -49.05
CA LYS A 738 51.93 -29.69 -50.25
C LYS A 738 50.74 -29.99 -51.19
N SER A 739 49.77 -29.07 -51.08
CA SER A 739 49.57 -27.95 -52.03
C SER A 739 48.29 -27.89 -52.89
N ASN A 740 47.75 -26.66 -52.92
CA ASN A 740 47.30 -25.91 -54.10
C ASN A 740 45.88 -26.04 -54.69
N LEU A 741 45.31 -24.85 -54.90
CA LEU A 741 44.34 -24.43 -55.95
C LEU A 741 42.93 -25.09 -55.95
N LYS A 742 41.87 -24.55 -56.56
CA LYS A 742 41.37 -23.17 -56.87
C LYS A 742 40.12 -23.35 -57.77
N GLN A 743 39.06 -22.55 -57.54
CA GLN A 743 38.11 -21.97 -58.54
C GLN A 743 37.29 -22.83 -59.54
N SER A 744 36.09 -22.28 -59.83
CA SER A 744 35.18 -22.53 -60.98
C SER A 744 34.48 -23.90 -61.06
N GLY A 745 33.26 -23.99 -61.62
CA GLY A 745 32.37 -22.94 -62.13
C GLY A 745 31.12 -23.50 -62.86
N ASP A 746 30.11 -22.64 -63.00
CA ASP A 746 29.07 -22.56 -64.05
C ASP A 746 27.98 -23.65 -64.29
N ASP A 747 26.76 -23.12 -64.47
CA ASP A 747 25.70 -23.44 -65.46
C ASP A 747 24.46 -24.36 -65.24
N ALA A 748 23.35 -23.83 -65.81
CA ALA A 748 22.17 -24.48 -66.42
C ALA A 748 20.90 -24.91 -65.61
N VAL A 749 19.99 -23.94 -65.41
CA VAL A 749 18.62 -23.86 -66.01
C VAL A 749 17.59 -25.05 -65.92
N ALA A 750 16.39 -24.69 -65.40
CA ALA A 750 15.01 -25.13 -65.75
C ALA A 750 14.19 -26.15 -64.89
N LYS A 751 13.17 -25.57 -64.23
CA LYS A 751 11.72 -25.93 -64.20
C LYS A 751 11.13 -27.05 -63.29
N THR A 752 10.02 -26.62 -62.67
CA THR A 752 8.76 -27.32 -62.34
C THR A 752 8.61 -28.27 -61.13
N ASN A 753 7.88 -27.73 -60.14
CA ASN A 753 6.69 -28.29 -59.44
C ASN A 753 6.76 -29.40 -58.36
N THR A 754 5.89 -29.15 -57.37
CA THR A 754 5.09 -30.07 -56.52
C THR A 754 5.75 -30.92 -55.43
N ASP A 755 5.46 -30.49 -54.20
CA ASP A 755 4.87 -31.26 -53.09
C ASP A 755 5.62 -32.39 -52.35
N LYS A 756 5.17 -32.52 -51.08
CA LYS A 756 5.31 -33.61 -50.09
C LYS A 756 6.54 -33.62 -49.18
N VAL A 757 6.24 -33.14 -47.97
CA VAL A 757 6.71 -33.64 -46.66
C VAL A 757 6.85 -35.17 -46.67
N ILE A 758 7.98 -35.67 -46.15
CA ILE A 758 8.16 -37.04 -45.66
C ILE A 758 8.85 -36.97 -44.29
N SER A 759 8.30 -37.71 -43.33
CA SER A 759 8.85 -37.96 -42.00
C SER A 759 9.93 -39.03 -42.02
N MET A 760 10.87 -39.02 -41.06
CA MET A 760 11.63 -40.21 -40.69
C MET A 760 11.82 -40.32 -39.17
N ASP A 761 11.45 -41.49 -38.67
CA ASP A 761 11.56 -41.94 -37.28
C ASP A 761 13.01 -42.36 -36.94
N VAL A 762 13.34 -42.39 -35.64
CA VAL A 762 14.29 -43.36 -35.06
C VAL A 762 13.78 -43.83 -33.70
N GLU A 763 13.96 -45.12 -33.43
CA GLU A 763 13.32 -45.92 -32.39
C GLU A 763 13.94 -45.78 -30.98
N HIS A 764 13.25 -46.36 -29.99
CA HIS A 764 13.63 -46.36 -28.58
C HIS A 764 13.55 -47.80 -28.02
N HIS A 765 14.60 -48.27 -27.35
CA HIS A 765 14.62 -49.38 -26.38
C HIS A 765 15.68 -49.02 -25.33
N SER A 766 15.36 -48.79 -24.04
CA SER A 766 14.97 -49.75 -22.99
C SER A 766 16.21 -50.53 -22.44
N ASP A 767 16.48 -50.67 -21.13
CA ASP A 767 15.68 -50.53 -19.90
C ASP A 767 16.51 -50.18 -18.63
N SER A 768 15.84 -49.60 -17.61
CA SER A 768 16.05 -49.80 -16.13
C SER A 768 17.39 -49.35 -15.46
N GLU A 769 17.49 -48.92 -14.18
CA GLU A 769 16.60 -48.99 -12.98
C GLU A 769 16.53 -47.66 -12.16
N SER A 770 15.60 -47.60 -11.19
CA SER A 770 15.31 -46.52 -10.21
C SER A 770 16.41 -46.27 -9.14
N ILE A 771 16.47 -45.21 -8.30
CA ILE A 771 15.50 -44.41 -7.51
C ILE A 771 16.12 -42.99 -7.24
N GLY A 772 15.44 -41.85 -7.01
CA GLY A 772 13.99 -41.51 -7.06
C GLY A 772 13.45 -40.74 -5.83
N SER A 773 13.44 -39.39 -5.83
CA SER A 773 12.78 -38.52 -4.81
C SER A 773 12.25 -37.19 -5.37
N ASP A 774 10.97 -36.91 -5.11
CA ASP A 774 10.25 -35.61 -5.04
C ASP A 774 10.70 -34.40 -5.91
N GLU A 775 10.08 -34.22 -7.10
CA GLU A 775 9.88 -32.89 -7.70
C GLU A 775 8.40 -32.47 -7.63
N VAL A 776 8.15 -31.26 -7.16
CA VAL A 776 6.81 -30.65 -7.10
C VAL A 776 6.47 -30.00 -8.45
N GLY A 777 5.49 -30.57 -9.15
CA GLY A 777 4.51 -29.78 -9.90
C GLY A 777 4.99 -28.83 -11.02
N LYS A 778 5.92 -29.23 -11.90
CA LYS A 778 6.10 -28.53 -13.18
C LYS A 778 4.83 -28.67 -14.05
N ALA A 779 4.18 -27.55 -14.36
CA ALA A 779 3.08 -27.50 -15.30
C ALA A 779 3.61 -27.82 -16.71
N THR A 780 3.17 -28.93 -17.28
CA THR A 780 3.48 -29.25 -18.68
C THR A 780 2.74 -28.28 -19.62
N PRO A 781 3.38 -27.79 -20.70
CA PRO A 781 2.69 -26.97 -21.70
C PRO A 781 1.55 -27.79 -22.34
N PRO A 782 0.46 -27.13 -22.80
CA PRO A 782 -0.70 -27.84 -23.33
C PRO A 782 -0.35 -28.55 -24.63
N SER A 783 -0.08 -29.86 -24.52
CA SER A 783 -0.01 -30.77 -25.65
C SER A 783 -1.31 -30.69 -26.45
N PHE A 784 -1.23 -30.29 -27.71
CA PHE A 784 -2.35 -30.27 -28.66
C PHE A 784 -2.69 -31.69 -29.18
N GLY A 785 -2.75 -32.65 -28.26
CA GLY A 785 -3.20 -34.03 -28.50
C GLY A 785 -4.39 -34.39 -27.61
N PRO A 786 -5.22 -35.38 -28.00
CA PRO A 786 -6.23 -35.93 -27.10
C PRO A 786 -5.54 -36.50 -25.86
N LYS A 787 -6.04 -36.18 -24.66
CA LYS A 787 -5.46 -36.68 -23.41
C LYS A 787 -5.45 -38.22 -23.44
N PRO A 788 -4.37 -38.89 -23.00
CA PRO A 788 -4.33 -40.34 -22.93
C PRO A 788 -5.23 -40.84 -21.78
N MET A 789 -5.96 -41.94 -22.02
CA MET A 789 -6.74 -42.60 -20.97
C MET A 789 -5.82 -43.14 -19.87
N LEU A 790 -6.22 -42.97 -18.62
CA LEU A 790 -5.47 -43.49 -17.47
C LEU A 790 -5.48 -45.03 -17.46
N PRO A 791 -4.34 -45.71 -17.24
CA PRO A 791 -4.24 -47.17 -17.32
C PRO A 791 -4.93 -47.91 -16.16
N TYR A 792 -5.30 -47.18 -15.10
CA TYR A 792 -5.98 -47.70 -13.92
C TYR A 792 -7.48 -47.88 -14.16
N SER A 793 -8.09 -48.94 -13.62
CA SER A 793 -9.54 -49.19 -13.70
C SER A 793 -10.34 -48.17 -12.87
N SER A 794 -11.32 -47.48 -13.47
CA SER A 794 -12.21 -46.58 -12.73
C SER A 794 -13.29 -47.38 -11.99
N MET A 795 -13.68 -46.89 -10.80
CA MET A 795 -14.65 -47.54 -9.90
C MET A 795 -14.36 -49.02 -9.55
N PHE A 796 -13.12 -49.50 -9.74
CA PHE A 796 -12.72 -50.93 -9.64
C PHE A 796 -13.42 -51.90 -10.64
N ILE A 797 -14.29 -51.41 -11.52
CA ILE A 797 -15.12 -52.23 -12.43
C ILE A 797 -14.85 -51.89 -13.91
N LEU A 798 -14.40 -50.66 -14.19
CA LEU A 798 -14.28 -50.13 -15.56
C LEU A 798 -12.80 -50.00 -15.98
N GLY A 799 -12.26 -51.11 -16.50
CA GLY A 799 -10.92 -51.12 -17.13
C GLY A 799 -10.81 -50.18 -18.34
N PRO A 800 -9.59 -49.81 -18.77
CA PRO A 800 -9.36 -48.89 -19.90
C PRO A 800 -9.86 -49.43 -21.25
N THR A 801 -10.14 -50.73 -21.36
CA THR A 801 -10.73 -51.38 -22.54
C THR A 801 -12.26 -51.33 -22.59
N ASN A 802 -12.93 -50.84 -21.54
CA ASN A 802 -14.39 -50.85 -21.44
C ASN A 802 -15.03 -49.83 -22.42
N PRO A 803 -16.03 -50.23 -23.25
CA PRO A 803 -16.64 -49.34 -24.23
C PRO A 803 -17.36 -48.13 -23.61
N VAL A 804 -17.95 -48.27 -22.42
CA VAL A 804 -18.65 -47.18 -21.72
C VAL A 804 -17.65 -46.09 -21.30
N ARG A 805 -16.52 -46.49 -20.73
CA ARG A 805 -15.46 -45.54 -20.34
C ARG A 805 -14.82 -44.88 -21.56
N ARG A 806 -14.55 -45.65 -22.62
CA ARG A 806 -14.04 -45.12 -23.90
C ARG A 806 -14.99 -44.08 -24.53
N PHE A 807 -16.30 -44.29 -24.42
CA PHE A 807 -17.30 -43.32 -24.85
C PHE A 807 -17.31 -42.07 -23.96
N CYS A 808 -17.28 -42.21 -22.63
CA CYS A 808 -17.22 -41.06 -21.71
C CYS A 808 -15.96 -40.21 -21.94
N HIS A 809 -14.79 -40.84 -22.06
CA HIS A 809 -13.54 -40.18 -22.39
C HIS A 809 -13.58 -39.47 -23.75
N PHE A 810 -14.24 -40.07 -24.76
CA PHE A 810 -14.44 -39.41 -26.05
C PHE A 810 -15.30 -38.14 -25.89
N VAL A 811 -16.44 -38.22 -25.20
CA VAL A 811 -17.36 -37.09 -24.98
C VAL A 811 -16.68 -35.96 -24.19
N VAL A 812 -16.00 -36.27 -23.09
CA VAL A 812 -15.35 -35.27 -22.21
C VAL A 812 -14.20 -34.55 -22.92
N ASN A 813 -13.52 -35.19 -23.87
CA ASN A 813 -12.45 -34.55 -24.66
C ASN A 813 -12.96 -33.88 -25.98
N LEU A 814 -14.27 -33.84 -26.25
CA LEU A 814 -14.78 -33.08 -27.39
C LEU A 814 -14.60 -31.58 -27.17
N ARG A 815 -13.96 -30.89 -28.11
CA ARG A 815 -13.82 -29.41 -28.11
C ARG A 815 -15.15 -28.66 -27.92
N TYR A 816 -16.26 -29.24 -28.39
CA TYR A 816 -17.60 -28.66 -28.22
C TYR A 816 -18.21 -28.91 -26.83
N PHE A 817 -17.81 -29.96 -26.12
CA PHE A 817 -18.30 -30.25 -24.76
C PHE A 817 -17.89 -29.15 -23.78
N ASP A 818 -16.62 -28.73 -23.85
CA ASP A 818 -16.09 -27.65 -23.02
C ASP A 818 -16.75 -26.30 -23.32
N LEU A 819 -16.97 -25.99 -24.60
CA LEU A 819 -17.70 -24.78 -25.01
C LEU A 819 -19.16 -24.80 -24.55
N PHE A 820 -19.84 -25.95 -24.67
CA PHE A 820 -21.22 -26.13 -24.21
C PHE A 820 -21.36 -25.93 -22.71
N ILE A 821 -20.51 -26.58 -21.90
CA ILE A 821 -20.51 -26.40 -20.44
C ILE A 821 -20.21 -24.94 -20.06
N MET A 822 -19.29 -24.26 -20.76
CA MET A 822 -19.02 -22.84 -20.54
C MET A 822 -20.26 -21.96 -20.80
N ILE A 823 -20.99 -22.19 -21.90
CA ILE A 823 -22.25 -21.49 -22.21
C ILE A 823 -23.31 -21.75 -21.12
N VAL A 824 -23.42 -23.00 -20.64
CA VAL A 824 -24.34 -23.36 -19.56
C VAL A 824 -23.97 -22.69 -18.23
N ILE A 825 -22.69 -22.55 -17.91
CA ILE A 825 -22.23 -21.77 -16.74
C ILE A 825 -22.63 -20.30 -16.88
N CYS A 826 -22.39 -19.68 -18.04
CA CYS A 826 -22.79 -18.29 -18.28
C CYS A 826 -24.31 -18.10 -18.16
N ALA A 827 -25.11 -18.96 -18.80
CA ALA A 827 -26.57 -18.93 -18.71
C ALA A 827 -27.07 -19.13 -17.27
N SER A 828 -26.48 -20.06 -16.53
CA SER A 828 -26.78 -20.25 -15.11
C SER A 828 -26.39 -19.05 -14.24
N SER A 829 -25.37 -18.30 -14.61
CA SER A 829 -24.92 -17.12 -13.85
C SER A 829 -25.84 -15.92 -14.12
N ILE A 830 -26.28 -15.76 -15.37
CA ILE A 830 -27.29 -14.77 -15.76
C ILE A 830 -28.64 -15.07 -15.10
N ALA A 831 -29.03 -16.34 -15.01
CA ALA A 831 -30.26 -16.74 -14.32
C ALA A 831 -30.23 -16.37 -12.82
N LEU A 832 -29.10 -16.58 -12.14
CA LEU A 832 -28.91 -16.17 -10.74
C LEU A 832 -28.97 -14.64 -10.58
N ALA A 833 -28.40 -13.88 -11.52
CA ALA A 833 -28.45 -12.41 -11.51
C ALA A 833 -29.84 -11.83 -11.86
N ALA A 834 -30.75 -12.64 -12.41
CA ALA A 834 -32.12 -12.23 -12.77
C ALA A 834 -33.17 -12.58 -11.70
N GLU A 835 -32.78 -13.26 -10.62
CA GLU A 835 -33.65 -13.63 -9.50
C GLU A 835 -34.14 -12.36 -8.77
N ASP A 836 -35.44 -12.31 -8.48
CA ASP A 836 -36.07 -11.23 -7.71
C ASP A 836 -35.93 -11.55 -6.20
N PRO A 837 -35.13 -10.80 -5.42
CA PRO A 837 -34.91 -11.08 -4.01
C PRO A 837 -36.07 -10.63 -3.11
N VAL A 838 -37.00 -9.80 -3.63
CA VAL A 838 -38.12 -9.24 -2.86
C VAL A 838 -39.32 -10.17 -2.90
N ASN A 839 -39.64 -10.75 -4.06
CA ASN A 839 -40.82 -11.62 -4.22
C ASN A 839 -40.44 -13.06 -4.63
N GLU A 840 -40.26 -13.93 -3.62
CA GLU A 840 -39.93 -15.36 -3.82
C GLU A 840 -40.97 -16.11 -4.70
N HIS A 841 -42.20 -15.61 -4.82
CA HIS A 841 -43.29 -16.22 -5.60
C HIS A 841 -43.55 -15.54 -6.96
N SER A 842 -42.66 -14.65 -7.41
CA SER A 842 -42.73 -14.01 -8.73
C SER A 842 -42.78 -15.05 -9.87
N GLU A 843 -43.53 -14.78 -10.94
CA GLU A 843 -43.53 -15.62 -12.15
C GLU A 843 -42.11 -15.77 -12.73
N ARG A 844 -41.30 -14.70 -12.64
CA ARG A 844 -39.89 -14.71 -13.03
C ARG A 844 -39.11 -15.75 -12.23
N ASN A 845 -39.23 -15.74 -10.90
CA ASN A 845 -38.56 -16.70 -10.02
C ASN A 845 -39.06 -18.13 -10.24
N THR A 846 -40.34 -18.31 -10.54
CA THR A 846 -40.91 -19.61 -10.90
C THR A 846 -40.25 -20.18 -12.16
N ILE A 847 -40.09 -19.34 -13.21
CA ILE A 847 -39.40 -19.71 -14.45
C ILE A 847 -37.90 -19.98 -14.21
N LEU A 848 -37.22 -19.13 -13.42
CA LEU A 848 -35.81 -19.29 -13.10
C LEU A 848 -35.53 -20.59 -12.32
N ASN A 849 -36.41 -20.99 -11.40
CA ASN A 849 -36.29 -22.27 -10.68
C ASN A 849 -36.33 -23.48 -11.61
N TYR A 850 -37.15 -23.46 -12.68
CA TYR A 850 -37.13 -24.52 -13.71
C TYR A 850 -35.80 -24.56 -14.47
N PHE A 851 -35.25 -23.41 -14.86
CA PHE A 851 -33.92 -23.36 -15.47
C PHE A 851 -32.83 -23.87 -14.52
N ASP A 852 -32.93 -23.59 -13.24
CA ASP A 852 -31.95 -24.00 -12.23
C ASP A 852 -31.93 -25.53 -12.00
N PHE A 853 -33.10 -26.18 -12.12
CA PHE A 853 -33.21 -27.63 -12.19
C PHE A 853 -32.52 -28.20 -13.44
N VAL A 854 -32.77 -27.62 -14.61
CA VAL A 854 -32.13 -28.01 -15.88
C VAL A 854 -30.61 -27.86 -15.81
N PHE A 855 -30.10 -26.72 -15.33
CA PHE A 855 -28.66 -26.49 -15.16
C PHE A 855 -28.02 -27.49 -14.19
N THR A 856 -28.67 -27.75 -13.05
CA THR A 856 -28.18 -28.73 -12.08
C THR A 856 -28.15 -30.15 -12.67
N GLY A 857 -29.14 -30.51 -13.51
CA GLY A 857 -29.13 -31.75 -14.29
C GLY A 857 -27.92 -31.85 -15.23
N VAL A 858 -27.63 -30.80 -16.01
CA VAL A 858 -26.45 -30.75 -16.91
C VAL A 858 -25.14 -30.89 -16.14
N PHE A 859 -24.97 -30.19 -15.01
CA PHE A 859 -23.77 -30.32 -14.18
C PHE A 859 -23.65 -31.69 -13.49
N THR A 860 -24.77 -32.33 -13.17
CA THR A 860 -24.78 -33.71 -12.65
C THR A 860 -24.29 -34.70 -13.72
N VAL A 861 -24.74 -34.53 -14.97
CA VAL A 861 -24.23 -35.34 -16.11
C VAL A 861 -22.75 -35.07 -16.37
N GLU A 862 -22.30 -33.80 -16.31
CA GLU A 862 -20.88 -33.43 -16.41
C GLU A 862 -20.03 -34.15 -15.35
N MET A 863 -20.46 -34.10 -14.09
CA MET A 863 -19.80 -34.76 -12.96
C MET A 863 -19.73 -36.28 -13.18
N LEU A 864 -20.85 -36.92 -13.53
CA LEU A 864 -20.91 -38.38 -13.74
C LEU A 864 -19.99 -38.83 -14.89
N LEU A 865 -19.97 -38.11 -16.01
CA LEU A 865 -19.08 -38.42 -17.14
C LEU A 865 -17.60 -38.33 -16.73
N LYS A 866 -17.22 -37.27 -16.00
CA LYS A 866 -15.85 -37.09 -15.46
C LYS A 866 -15.48 -38.18 -14.45
N VAL A 867 -16.39 -38.56 -13.55
CA VAL A 867 -16.14 -39.61 -12.53
C VAL A 867 -16.03 -41.01 -13.15
N VAL A 868 -16.77 -41.31 -14.23
CA VAL A 868 -16.64 -42.57 -14.97
C VAL A 868 -15.31 -42.65 -15.74
N ASP A 869 -14.86 -41.54 -16.33
CA ASP A 869 -13.59 -41.45 -17.05
C ASP A 869 -12.36 -41.52 -16.11
N LEU A 870 -12.33 -40.61 -15.14
CA LEU A 870 -11.20 -40.39 -14.23
C LEU A 870 -11.22 -41.27 -12.97
N GLY A 871 -12.33 -41.93 -12.63
CA GLY A 871 -12.43 -42.68 -11.36
C GLY A 871 -12.50 -41.77 -10.12
N ILE A 872 -12.71 -42.38 -8.94
CA ILE A 872 -13.13 -41.66 -7.73
C ILE A 872 -11.94 -41.11 -6.90
N ILE A 873 -11.19 -41.96 -6.17
CA ILE A 873 -10.15 -41.51 -5.20
C ILE A 873 -8.78 -42.20 -5.34
N PHE A 874 -8.73 -43.48 -5.70
CA PHE A 874 -7.60 -44.35 -5.35
C PHE A 874 -6.30 -44.22 -6.17
N HIS A 875 -6.26 -43.41 -7.23
CA HIS A 875 -5.07 -43.25 -8.08
C HIS A 875 -4.74 -41.77 -8.32
N PRO A 876 -3.50 -41.37 -8.67
CA PRO A 876 -3.11 -39.95 -8.70
C PRO A 876 -3.93 -39.08 -9.66
N GLY A 877 -4.38 -39.63 -10.80
CA GLY A 877 -5.28 -38.92 -11.73
C GLY A 877 -6.79 -39.03 -11.43
N ALA A 878 -7.18 -39.35 -10.19
CA ALA A 878 -8.59 -39.57 -9.84
C ALA A 878 -9.36 -38.26 -9.62
N TYR A 879 -10.67 -38.27 -9.90
CA TYR A 879 -11.54 -37.09 -9.86
C TYR A 879 -11.46 -36.33 -8.52
N CYS A 880 -11.57 -37.02 -7.38
CA CYS A 880 -11.53 -36.40 -6.05
C CYS A 880 -10.12 -36.03 -5.54
N ARG A 881 -9.07 -36.08 -6.39
CA ARG A 881 -7.73 -35.57 -6.06
C ARG A 881 -7.42 -34.21 -6.70
N ASP A 882 -8.22 -33.77 -7.66
CA ASP A 882 -8.17 -32.42 -8.23
C ASP A 882 -9.10 -31.49 -7.45
N LEU A 883 -8.54 -30.43 -6.86
CA LEU A 883 -9.29 -29.44 -6.07
C LEU A 883 -10.46 -28.83 -6.84
N TRP A 884 -10.31 -28.63 -8.16
CA TRP A 884 -11.36 -28.07 -9.01
C TRP A 884 -12.54 -29.03 -9.17
N ASN A 885 -12.27 -30.34 -9.26
CA ASN A 885 -13.30 -31.36 -9.32
C ASN A 885 -14.00 -31.55 -7.96
N ILE A 886 -13.31 -31.36 -6.84
CA ILE A 886 -13.92 -31.35 -5.50
C ILE A 886 -14.89 -30.16 -5.34
N LEU A 887 -14.49 -28.96 -5.80
CA LEU A 887 -15.36 -27.78 -5.82
C LEU A 887 -16.63 -28.05 -6.66
N ASP A 888 -16.44 -28.54 -7.89
CA ASP A 888 -17.52 -28.92 -8.81
C ASP A 888 -18.51 -29.90 -8.17
N ALA A 889 -18.00 -30.98 -7.58
CA ALA A 889 -18.79 -31.99 -6.90
C ALA A 889 -19.59 -31.40 -5.73
N THR A 890 -18.96 -30.54 -4.93
CA THR A 890 -19.59 -29.91 -3.76
C THR A 890 -20.79 -29.05 -4.19
N VAL A 891 -20.61 -28.22 -5.22
CA VAL A 891 -21.69 -27.36 -5.76
C VAL A 891 -22.86 -28.19 -6.31
N VAL A 892 -22.57 -29.28 -7.03
CA VAL A 892 -23.60 -30.19 -7.58
C VAL A 892 -24.32 -30.95 -6.47
N ILE A 893 -23.59 -31.53 -5.52
CA ILE A 893 -24.16 -32.30 -4.41
C ILE A 893 -25.02 -31.40 -3.53
N CYS A 894 -24.56 -30.20 -3.15
CA CYS A 894 -25.36 -29.25 -2.37
C CYS A 894 -26.63 -28.80 -3.10
N ALA A 895 -26.58 -28.64 -4.44
CA ALA A 895 -27.77 -28.34 -5.23
C ALA A 895 -28.77 -29.50 -5.26
N LEU A 896 -28.31 -30.74 -5.48
CA LEU A 896 -29.14 -31.95 -5.44
C LEU A 896 -29.76 -32.19 -4.05
N VAL A 897 -28.99 -31.97 -2.98
CA VAL A 897 -29.47 -32.01 -1.59
C VAL A 897 -30.57 -30.96 -1.38
N ALA A 898 -30.37 -29.72 -1.83
CA ALA A 898 -31.39 -28.68 -1.70
C ALA A 898 -32.71 -29.05 -2.39
N PHE A 899 -32.67 -29.71 -3.55
CA PHE A 899 -33.88 -30.20 -4.25
C PHE A 899 -34.51 -31.43 -3.56
N GLY A 900 -33.70 -32.39 -3.10
CA GLY A 900 -34.21 -33.58 -2.41
C GLY A 900 -34.93 -33.26 -1.08
N PHE A 901 -34.51 -32.21 -0.39
CA PHE A 901 -35.17 -31.73 0.83
C PHE A 901 -36.42 -30.87 0.59
N THR A 902 -36.59 -30.22 -0.58
CA THR A 902 -37.80 -29.44 -0.87
C THR A 902 -39.04 -30.30 -1.14
N ASP A 903 -38.88 -31.48 -1.76
CA ASP A 903 -40.02 -32.34 -2.10
C ASP A 903 -40.46 -33.29 -0.96
N SER A 904 -39.60 -33.50 0.04
CA SER A 904 -39.72 -34.65 0.96
C SER A 904 -40.36 -34.37 2.33
N VAL A 905 -40.52 -33.10 2.77
CA VAL A 905 -40.98 -32.81 4.15
C VAL A 905 -41.91 -31.59 4.23
N SER A 906 -43.21 -31.84 4.35
CA SER A 906 -44.27 -30.85 4.55
C SER A 906 -44.35 -30.23 5.97
N GLY A 907 -43.22 -30.02 6.64
CA GLY A 907 -43.23 -29.53 8.04
C GLY A 907 -41.91 -29.34 8.80
N ALA A 908 -40.78 -29.01 8.14
CA ALA A 908 -39.49 -28.84 8.83
C ALA A 908 -39.05 -27.37 9.00
N LYS A 909 -38.69 -27.00 10.23
CA LYS A 909 -38.30 -25.64 10.68
C LYS A 909 -36.96 -25.10 10.12
N ASN A 910 -36.35 -25.73 9.12
CA ASN A 910 -34.99 -25.43 8.64
C ASN A 910 -34.97 -24.75 7.26
N LEU A 911 -35.91 -23.84 7.00
CA LEU A 911 -35.96 -23.04 5.76
C LEU A 911 -34.64 -22.25 5.53
N ASN A 912 -34.06 -21.71 6.59
CA ASN A 912 -32.81 -20.95 6.50
C ASN A 912 -31.64 -21.80 5.99
N THR A 913 -31.52 -23.06 6.42
CA THR A 913 -30.46 -23.97 5.95
C THR A 913 -30.61 -24.30 4.46
N ILE A 914 -31.83 -24.49 3.97
CA ILE A 914 -32.10 -24.74 2.55
C ILE A 914 -31.81 -23.48 1.73
N LYS A 915 -32.16 -22.29 2.22
CA LYS A 915 -31.80 -21.01 1.59
C LYS A 915 -30.27 -20.81 1.54
N SER A 916 -29.53 -21.10 2.62
CA SER A 916 -28.07 -21.06 2.63
C SER A 916 -27.41 -22.02 1.62
N LEU A 917 -27.98 -23.21 1.40
CA LEU A 917 -27.46 -24.14 0.38
C LEU A 917 -27.67 -23.65 -1.06
N ARG A 918 -28.67 -22.80 -1.32
CA ARG A 918 -28.84 -22.15 -2.64
C ARG A 918 -27.72 -21.14 -2.92
N VAL A 919 -27.17 -20.49 -1.89
CA VAL A 919 -26.05 -19.53 -2.03
C VAL A 919 -24.82 -20.18 -2.68
N LEU A 920 -24.55 -21.47 -2.43
CA LEU A 920 -23.42 -22.18 -3.05
C LEU A 920 -23.49 -22.25 -4.60
N ARG A 921 -24.66 -21.97 -5.20
CA ARG A 921 -24.81 -21.80 -6.66
C ARG A 921 -24.01 -20.61 -7.19
N VAL A 922 -23.68 -19.62 -6.35
CA VAL A 922 -22.81 -18.47 -6.69
C VAL A 922 -21.37 -18.88 -7.02
N LEU A 923 -20.95 -20.11 -6.69
CA LEU A 923 -19.61 -20.63 -7.00
C LEU A 923 -19.52 -21.20 -8.43
N ARG A 924 -20.65 -21.38 -9.15
CA ARG A 924 -20.67 -21.89 -10.53
C ARG A 924 -19.79 -21.10 -11.53
N PRO A 925 -19.65 -19.76 -11.47
CA PRO A 925 -18.73 -19.00 -12.33
C PRO A 925 -17.26 -19.37 -12.13
N LEU A 926 -16.83 -19.82 -10.93
CA LEU A 926 -15.42 -20.17 -10.66
C LEU A 926 -14.92 -21.32 -11.54
N LYS A 927 -15.83 -22.17 -12.05
CA LYS A 927 -15.53 -23.20 -13.06
C LYS A 927 -14.83 -22.63 -14.30
N THR A 928 -15.08 -21.36 -14.65
CA THR A 928 -14.46 -20.71 -15.82
C THR A 928 -12.95 -20.53 -15.67
N ILE A 929 -12.43 -20.40 -14.44
CA ILE A 929 -10.99 -20.23 -14.16
C ILE A 929 -10.19 -21.40 -14.75
N ASN A 930 -10.53 -22.64 -14.38
CA ASN A 930 -9.84 -23.84 -14.87
C ASN A 930 -10.08 -24.11 -16.38
N ARG A 931 -11.05 -23.44 -17.01
CA ARG A 931 -11.36 -23.55 -18.45
C ARG A 931 -10.65 -22.51 -19.32
N VAL A 932 -10.29 -21.35 -18.76
CA VAL A 932 -9.61 -20.26 -19.48
C VAL A 932 -8.15 -20.20 -19.03
N PRO A 933 -7.16 -20.70 -19.82
CA PRO A 933 -5.78 -20.84 -19.38
C PRO A 933 -5.14 -19.52 -18.89
N LYS A 934 -5.53 -18.39 -19.49
CA LYS A 934 -5.07 -17.05 -19.06
C LYS A 934 -5.57 -16.68 -17.66
N LEU A 935 -6.84 -16.96 -17.36
CA LEU A 935 -7.43 -16.68 -16.05
C LEU A 935 -6.89 -17.65 -14.99
N LYS A 936 -6.65 -18.91 -15.38
CA LYS A 936 -5.95 -19.89 -14.55
C LYS A 936 -4.54 -19.44 -14.18
N ALA A 937 -3.72 -19.01 -15.15
CA ALA A 937 -2.35 -18.56 -14.89
C ALA A 937 -2.31 -17.36 -13.90
N VAL A 938 -3.21 -16.38 -14.07
CA VAL A 938 -3.35 -15.27 -13.12
C VAL A 938 -3.77 -15.76 -11.73
N PHE A 939 -4.74 -16.67 -11.64
CA PHE A 939 -5.18 -17.24 -10.36
C PHE A 939 -4.07 -18.04 -9.66
N ASP A 940 -3.36 -18.91 -10.38
CA ASP A 940 -2.28 -19.75 -9.83
C ASP A 940 -1.11 -18.86 -9.34
N CYS A 941 -0.81 -17.75 -10.04
CA CYS A 941 0.16 -16.74 -9.62
C CYS A 941 -0.27 -16.02 -8.31
N VAL A 942 -1.54 -15.61 -8.20
CA VAL A 942 -2.09 -15.00 -6.97
C VAL A 942 -2.08 -16.00 -5.80
N VAL A 943 -2.44 -17.27 -6.02
CA VAL A 943 -2.43 -18.29 -4.95
C VAL A 943 -1.01 -18.63 -4.49
N ASN A 944 -0.02 -18.62 -5.38
CA ASN A 944 1.38 -18.83 -5.00
C ASN A 944 1.96 -17.66 -4.19
N SER A 945 1.69 -16.41 -4.59
CA SER A 945 2.12 -15.23 -3.83
C SER A 945 1.49 -15.14 -2.43
N LEU A 946 0.24 -15.60 -2.26
CA LEU A 946 -0.44 -15.63 -0.96
C LEU A 946 0.32 -16.39 0.14
N LYS A 947 1.15 -17.39 -0.18
CA LYS A 947 1.94 -18.13 0.82
C LYS A 947 2.89 -17.23 1.61
N ASN A 948 3.54 -16.29 0.93
CA ASN A 948 4.44 -15.33 1.56
C ASN A 948 3.65 -14.22 2.28
N VAL A 949 2.51 -13.82 1.71
CA VAL A 949 1.60 -12.82 2.30
C VAL A 949 1.06 -13.25 3.66
N ILE A 950 0.74 -14.54 3.87
CA ILE A 950 0.18 -15.04 5.15
C ILE A 950 1.10 -14.72 6.35
N ASN A 951 2.42 -14.83 6.20
CA ASN A 951 3.37 -14.51 7.27
C ASN A 951 3.29 -13.04 7.68
N ILE A 952 3.17 -12.13 6.70
CA ILE A 952 3.02 -10.69 6.95
C ILE A 952 1.62 -10.38 7.51
N MET A 953 0.58 -11.07 7.04
CA MET A 953 -0.78 -10.94 7.54
C MET A 953 -0.89 -11.31 9.03
N ILE A 954 -0.13 -12.32 9.50
CA ILE A 954 -0.03 -12.64 10.93
C ILE A 954 0.60 -11.48 11.73
N VAL A 955 1.63 -10.82 11.20
CA VAL A 955 2.23 -9.64 11.86
C VAL A 955 1.26 -8.46 11.87
N TYR A 956 0.57 -8.21 10.76
CA TYR A 956 -0.49 -7.20 10.67
C TYR A 956 -1.58 -7.42 11.72
N LEU A 957 -2.14 -8.64 11.81
CA LEU A 957 -3.15 -8.98 12.82
C LEU A 957 -2.63 -8.85 14.26
N LEU A 958 -1.36 -9.17 14.51
CA LEU A 958 -0.73 -8.97 15.83
C LEU A 958 -0.63 -7.49 16.19
N PHE A 959 -0.27 -6.61 15.25
CA PHE A 959 -0.27 -5.16 15.49
C PHE A 959 -1.70 -4.61 15.64
N GLN A 960 -2.66 -5.08 14.83
CA GLN A 960 -4.07 -4.67 14.94
C GLN A 960 -4.65 -5.04 16.30
N PHE A 961 -4.31 -6.24 16.79
CA PHE A 961 -4.63 -6.68 18.15
C PHE A 961 -3.99 -5.77 19.21
N ILE A 962 -2.69 -5.42 19.09
CA ILE A 962 -2.02 -4.53 20.06
C ILE A 962 -2.73 -3.18 20.15
N PHE A 963 -3.00 -2.53 19.01
CA PHE A 963 -3.71 -1.25 18.99
C PHE A 963 -5.16 -1.39 19.47
N GLY A 964 -5.84 -2.50 19.15
CA GLY A 964 -7.18 -2.80 19.66
C GLY A 964 -7.23 -2.86 21.18
N VAL A 965 -6.28 -3.56 21.82
CA VAL A 965 -6.20 -3.61 23.29
C VAL A 965 -5.81 -2.24 23.89
N ILE A 966 -4.92 -1.47 23.24
CA ILE A 966 -4.64 -0.07 23.67
C ILE A 966 -5.92 0.77 23.62
N ALA A 967 -6.72 0.65 22.56
CA ALA A 967 -7.95 1.41 22.40
C ALA A 967 -9.00 1.04 23.46
N VAL A 968 -9.19 -0.25 23.77
CA VAL A 968 -10.03 -0.70 24.90
C VAL A 968 -9.58 -0.07 26.23
N GLN A 969 -8.27 -0.01 26.50
CA GLN A 969 -7.75 0.60 27.73
C GLN A 969 -7.97 2.13 27.83
N LEU A 970 -8.05 2.82 26.68
CA LEU A 970 -8.31 4.25 26.62
C LEU A 970 -9.82 4.58 26.67
N PHE A 971 -10.64 3.81 25.95
CA PHE A 971 -11.98 4.23 25.53
C PHE A 971 -13.15 3.35 25.99
N LYS A 972 -12.91 2.17 26.59
CA LYS A 972 -14.00 1.26 27.04
C LYS A 972 -15.05 1.98 27.91
N GLY A 973 -16.33 1.77 27.62
CA GLY A 973 -17.44 2.35 28.38
C GLY A 973 -17.63 3.87 28.25
N ARG A 974 -16.95 4.54 27.31
CA ARG A 974 -17.03 6.01 27.11
C ARG A 974 -17.75 6.44 25.83
N PHE A 975 -18.19 5.49 25.01
CA PHE A 975 -18.80 5.71 23.68
C PHE A 975 -20.34 5.74 23.74
N PHE A 976 -20.89 6.07 24.91
CA PHE A 976 -22.33 6.23 25.13
C PHE A 976 -22.73 7.70 25.04
N TYR A 977 -23.93 7.97 24.54
CA TYR A 977 -24.53 9.29 24.45
C TYR A 977 -26.04 9.23 24.69
N CYS A 978 -26.63 10.35 25.10
CA CYS A 978 -28.08 10.51 25.13
C CYS A 978 -28.55 11.18 23.83
N THR A 979 -29.74 10.84 23.34
CA THR A 979 -30.37 11.59 22.22
C THR A 979 -30.59 13.07 22.54
N ASP A 980 -30.79 13.42 23.81
CA ASP A 980 -30.75 14.79 24.32
C ASP A 980 -29.32 15.14 24.81
N SER A 981 -28.61 15.98 24.06
CA SER A 981 -27.23 16.41 24.37
C SER A 981 -27.09 17.17 25.69
N SER A 982 -28.18 17.65 26.31
CA SER A 982 -28.16 18.24 27.65
C SER A 982 -28.01 17.20 28.77
N LYS A 983 -28.16 15.90 28.47
CA LYS A 983 -28.09 14.80 29.46
C LYS A 983 -26.84 13.96 29.23
N ASN A 984 -25.99 13.90 30.26
CA ASN A 984 -24.68 13.26 30.22
C ASN A 984 -24.58 11.95 31.02
N THR A 985 -25.70 11.38 31.46
CA THR A 985 -25.76 10.17 32.30
C THR A 985 -27.05 9.40 32.01
N GLU A 986 -26.98 8.07 32.02
CA GLU A 986 -28.11 7.17 31.73
C GLU A 986 -29.33 7.45 32.61
N GLU A 987 -29.14 7.62 33.92
CA GLU A 987 -30.22 7.97 34.88
C GLU A 987 -30.98 9.25 34.51
N LYS A 988 -30.32 10.21 33.86
CA LYS A 988 -30.92 11.49 33.43
C LYS A 988 -31.44 11.45 31.99
N CYS A 989 -31.10 10.41 31.22
CA CYS A 989 -31.50 10.20 29.85
C CYS A 989 -32.85 9.46 29.79
N GLN A 990 -33.88 10.04 30.41
CA GLN A 990 -35.22 9.45 30.52
C GLN A 990 -36.32 10.48 30.21
N GLY A 991 -37.51 9.98 29.85
CA GLY A 991 -38.65 10.79 29.41
C GLY A 991 -38.41 11.46 28.05
N GLU A 992 -39.18 12.49 27.75
CA GLU A 992 -39.20 13.14 26.44
C GLU A 992 -38.31 14.41 26.39
N TYR A 993 -37.92 14.82 25.18
CA TYR A 993 -37.27 16.10 24.90
C TYR A 993 -37.77 16.70 23.58
N PHE A 994 -37.51 18.00 23.38
CA PHE A 994 -37.89 18.74 22.19
C PHE A 994 -36.76 18.79 21.17
N VAL A 995 -37.05 18.41 19.93
CA VAL A 995 -36.17 18.57 18.77
C VAL A 995 -36.66 19.75 17.94
N TYR A 996 -35.75 20.68 17.65
CA TYR A 996 -36.02 21.89 16.87
C TYR A 996 -35.44 21.71 15.46
N GLU A 997 -36.29 21.33 14.50
CA GLU A 997 -35.90 21.27 13.08
C GLU A 997 -35.93 22.67 12.45
N GLY A 998 -34.92 23.49 12.76
CA GLY A 998 -34.78 24.85 12.24
C GLY A 998 -35.61 25.91 12.98
N THR A 999 -35.46 27.17 12.57
CA THR A 999 -35.98 28.35 13.28
C THR A 999 -37.49 28.60 13.10
N SER A 1000 -38.15 27.94 12.15
CA SER A 1000 -39.57 28.16 11.80
C SER A 1000 -40.53 27.09 12.31
N LYS A 1001 -40.07 25.88 12.66
CA LYS A 1001 -40.94 24.74 12.97
C LYS A 1001 -41.34 24.70 14.45
N GLU A 1002 -42.55 24.20 14.72
CA GLU A 1002 -42.93 23.75 16.05
C GLU A 1002 -42.02 22.58 16.48
N PRO A 1003 -41.53 22.55 17.73
CA PRO A 1003 -40.62 21.50 18.16
C PRO A 1003 -41.31 20.14 18.23
N THR A 1004 -40.70 19.13 17.62
CA THR A 1004 -41.19 17.76 17.70
C THR A 1004 -40.77 17.13 19.02
N VAL A 1005 -41.64 16.32 19.61
CA VAL A 1005 -41.34 15.58 20.85
C VAL A 1005 -40.71 14.24 20.47
N GLN A 1006 -39.55 13.94 21.06
CA GLN A 1006 -38.87 12.65 20.89
C GLN A 1006 -38.49 12.05 22.25
N ASP A 1007 -38.40 10.72 22.31
CA ASP A 1007 -37.97 9.99 23.50
C ASP A 1007 -36.46 10.15 23.75
N ARG A 1008 -36.07 10.36 25.01
CA ARG A 1008 -34.68 10.21 25.43
C ARG A 1008 -34.32 8.73 25.47
N THR A 1009 -33.28 8.38 24.73
CA THR A 1009 -32.70 7.03 24.77
C THR A 1009 -31.18 7.13 24.95
N TRP A 1010 -30.66 6.30 25.86
CA TRP A 1010 -29.22 6.15 26.05
C TRP A 1010 -28.70 5.17 25.00
N LYS A 1011 -27.94 5.69 24.03
CA LYS A 1011 -27.41 4.95 22.88
C LYS A 1011 -25.89 4.84 22.97
N ARG A 1012 -25.34 3.90 22.22
CA ARG A 1012 -23.91 3.77 21.96
C ARG A 1012 -23.66 4.09 20.48
N TRP A 1013 -22.47 4.61 20.15
CA TRP A 1013 -22.02 4.68 18.76
C TRP A 1013 -21.81 3.27 18.18
N ASP A 1014 -22.04 3.11 16.87
CA ASP A 1014 -21.93 1.82 16.17
C ASP A 1014 -20.47 1.32 16.13
N PHE A 1015 -19.52 2.24 16.02
CA PHE A 1015 -18.09 1.99 16.16
C PHE A 1015 -17.62 2.43 17.55
N HIS A 1016 -17.05 1.52 18.33
CA HIS A 1016 -16.73 1.70 19.75
C HIS A 1016 -15.67 0.69 20.23
N TYR A 1017 -15.19 0.90 21.47
CA TYR A 1017 -14.02 0.22 22.03
C TYR A 1017 -14.32 -0.57 23.32
N ASP A 1018 -15.51 -1.17 23.42
CA ASP A 1018 -15.95 -1.86 24.66
C ASP A 1018 -15.28 -3.21 24.89
N ASN A 1019 -14.82 -3.87 23.83
CA ASN A 1019 -14.02 -5.09 23.88
C ASN A 1019 -13.04 -5.12 22.69
N VAL A 1020 -12.10 -6.08 22.70
CA VAL A 1020 -11.00 -6.14 21.73
C VAL A 1020 -11.46 -6.42 20.30
N MET A 1021 -12.55 -7.15 20.08
CA MET A 1021 -13.03 -7.46 18.72
C MET A 1021 -13.73 -6.26 18.09
N ASP A 1022 -14.59 -5.57 18.84
CA ASP A 1022 -15.24 -4.33 18.38
C ASP A 1022 -14.20 -3.21 18.19
N ALA A 1023 -13.15 -3.19 19.01
CA ALA A 1023 -11.99 -2.32 18.84
C ALA A 1023 -11.20 -2.62 17.56
N ILE A 1024 -10.97 -3.90 17.23
CA ILE A 1024 -10.30 -4.31 15.99
C ILE A 1024 -11.14 -3.93 14.76
N LEU A 1025 -12.48 -4.08 14.84
CA LEU A 1025 -13.41 -3.66 13.78
C LEU A 1025 -13.38 -2.13 13.58
N THR A 1026 -13.45 -1.36 14.67
CA THR A 1026 -13.39 0.10 14.63
C THR A 1026 -12.03 0.60 14.13
N LEU A 1027 -10.93 -0.07 14.48
CA LEU A 1027 -9.61 0.24 13.91
C LEU A 1027 -9.51 -0.17 12.44
N PHE A 1028 -10.22 -1.20 12.00
CA PHE A 1028 -10.25 -1.60 10.59
C PHE A 1028 -10.94 -0.56 9.71
N THR A 1029 -12.05 0.05 10.16
CA THR A 1029 -12.69 1.16 9.41
C THR A 1029 -11.82 2.43 9.42
N VAL A 1030 -11.19 2.76 10.55
CA VAL A 1030 -10.15 3.80 10.59
C VAL A 1030 -9.01 3.50 9.60
N GLN A 1031 -8.64 2.24 9.40
CA GLN A 1031 -7.57 1.85 8.47
C GLN A 1031 -7.99 1.92 7.00
N THR A 1032 -9.25 1.64 6.65
CA THR A 1032 -9.73 1.83 5.26
C THR A 1032 -9.74 3.30 4.87
N GLY A 1033 -9.82 4.20 5.86
CA GLY A 1033 -9.92 5.64 5.67
C GLY A 1033 -11.35 6.14 5.64
N GLU A 1034 -12.35 5.28 5.86
CA GLU A 1034 -13.78 5.61 5.78
C GLU A 1034 -14.36 5.85 7.19
N GLY A 1035 -15.15 6.92 7.37
CA GLY A 1035 -15.84 7.30 8.61
C GLY A 1035 -14.92 7.66 9.79
N TRP A 1036 -13.61 7.69 9.58
CA TRP A 1036 -12.63 7.89 10.66
C TRP A 1036 -12.68 9.27 11.35
N PRO A 1037 -13.06 10.39 10.69
CA PRO A 1037 -13.16 11.70 11.36
C PRO A 1037 -14.25 11.71 12.43
N ALA A 1038 -15.35 10.98 12.21
CA ALA A 1038 -16.41 10.78 13.20
C ALA A 1038 -15.88 9.97 14.41
N VAL A 1039 -15.19 8.85 14.18
CA VAL A 1039 -14.57 8.04 15.25
C VAL A 1039 -13.55 8.86 16.05
N LEU A 1040 -12.72 9.68 15.38
CA LEU A 1040 -11.81 10.62 16.03
C LEU A 1040 -12.58 11.63 16.90
N LYS A 1041 -13.61 12.28 16.37
CA LYS A 1041 -14.44 13.25 17.10
C LYS A 1041 -15.05 12.64 18.35
N HIS A 1042 -15.71 11.49 18.23
CA HIS A 1042 -16.28 10.76 19.36
C HIS A 1042 -15.23 10.40 20.41
N SER A 1043 -13.97 10.15 20.01
CA SER A 1043 -12.85 9.87 20.91
C SER A 1043 -12.31 11.11 21.64
N MET A 1044 -12.28 12.26 20.98
CA MET A 1044 -11.85 13.53 21.61
C MET A 1044 -12.93 14.07 22.56
N ASP A 1045 -14.20 13.80 22.26
CA ASP A 1045 -15.32 14.19 23.10
C ASP A 1045 -15.59 13.21 24.24
N ALA A 1046 -15.01 12.00 24.21
CA ALA A 1046 -15.21 10.94 25.21
C ALA A 1046 -14.73 11.36 26.61
N THR A 1047 -15.66 11.38 27.59
CA THR A 1047 -15.36 11.89 28.94
C THR A 1047 -14.84 10.83 29.90
N PHE A 1048 -15.74 10.23 30.69
CA PHE A 1048 -15.50 9.18 31.68
C PHE A 1048 -16.41 7.98 31.37
N GLU A 1049 -16.14 6.85 32.02
CA GLU A 1049 -17.01 5.68 31.93
C GLU A 1049 -18.44 6.03 32.40
N ASN A 1050 -19.44 5.55 31.65
CA ASN A 1050 -20.88 5.79 31.89
C ASN A 1050 -21.30 7.27 31.86
N ARG A 1051 -20.54 8.13 31.16
CA ARG A 1051 -20.89 9.52 30.93
C ARG A 1051 -20.88 9.87 29.45
N GLY A 1052 -21.76 10.80 29.08
CA GLY A 1052 -21.90 11.28 27.72
C GLY A 1052 -20.69 12.09 27.24
N PRO A 1053 -20.61 12.33 25.93
CA PRO A 1053 -19.55 13.16 25.34
C PRO A 1053 -19.62 14.61 25.80
N SER A 1054 -18.48 15.29 25.78
CA SER A 1054 -18.35 16.73 25.99
C SER A 1054 -17.41 17.29 24.91
N PRO A 1055 -17.85 18.24 24.06
CA PRO A 1055 -17.06 18.73 22.93
C PRO A 1055 -15.65 19.19 23.32
N GLY A 1056 -14.63 18.59 22.69
CA GLY A 1056 -13.22 18.95 22.86
C GLY A 1056 -12.60 18.60 24.23
N PHE A 1057 -13.18 17.67 24.99
CA PHE A 1057 -12.71 17.35 26.35
C PHE A 1057 -11.27 16.82 26.41
N ARG A 1058 -10.84 16.05 25.40
CA ARG A 1058 -9.49 15.45 25.33
C ARG A 1058 -8.92 15.43 23.91
N MET A 1059 -8.47 16.58 23.43
CA MET A 1059 -7.78 16.67 22.14
C MET A 1059 -6.51 15.80 22.05
N GLU A 1060 -5.89 15.44 23.18
CA GLU A 1060 -4.71 14.57 23.20
C GLU A 1060 -4.97 13.16 22.63
N MET A 1061 -6.24 12.73 22.58
CA MET A 1061 -6.63 11.44 22.00
C MET A 1061 -6.41 11.37 20.48
N ALA A 1062 -6.33 12.51 19.79
CA ALA A 1062 -6.02 12.53 18.36
C ALA A 1062 -4.63 11.94 18.03
N ILE A 1063 -3.69 12.00 18.97
CA ILE A 1063 -2.33 11.44 18.81
C ILE A 1063 -2.40 9.92 18.58
N PHE A 1064 -3.35 9.21 19.19
CA PHE A 1064 -3.55 7.78 18.97
C PHE A 1064 -3.84 7.47 17.50
N TYR A 1065 -4.76 8.21 16.89
CA TYR A 1065 -5.14 8.05 15.49
C TYR A 1065 -4.02 8.48 14.53
N VAL A 1066 -3.36 9.62 14.78
CA VAL A 1066 -2.22 10.06 13.96
C VAL A 1066 -1.09 9.02 13.99
N VAL A 1067 -0.77 8.44 15.16
CA VAL A 1067 0.21 7.36 15.26
C VAL A 1067 -0.28 6.09 14.56
N TYR A 1068 -1.57 5.75 14.66
CA TYR A 1068 -2.15 4.60 13.97
C TYR A 1068 -2.02 4.73 12.43
N PHE A 1069 -2.41 5.87 11.85
CA PHE A 1069 -2.23 6.17 10.42
C PHE A 1069 -0.76 6.27 9.99
N VAL A 1070 0.14 6.79 10.84
CA VAL A 1070 1.57 6.82 10.55
C VAL A 1070 2.21 5.43 10.62
N VAL A 1071 1.66 4.49 11.39
CA VAL A 1071 2.19 3.12 11.49
C VAL A 1071 1.56 2.19 10.44
N PHE A 1072 0.24 2.15 10.28
CA PHE A 1072 -0.40 1.11 9.48
C PHE A 1072 -0.27 1.30 7.96
N PRO A 1073 -0.81 2.37 7.35
CA PRO A 1073 -0.57 2.71 5.95
C PRO A 1073 0.91 2.69 5.55
N PHE A 1074 1.80 3.36 6.29
CA PHE A 1074 3.21 3.48 5.89
C PHE A 1074 4.03 2.20 6.10
N PHE A 1075 3.60 1.26 6.95
CA PHE A 1075 4.33 0.00 7.16
C PHE A 1075 3.67 -1.18 6.46
N PHE A 1076 2.42 -1.49 6.80
CA PHE A 1076 1.77 -2.73 6.36
C PHE A 1076 1.31 -2.68 4.91
N ILE A 1077 0.69 -1.58 4.45
CA ILE A 1077 0.30 -1.45 3.04
C ILE A 1077 1.55 -1.42 2.16
N ASN A 1078 2.58 -0.64 2.54
CA ASN A 1078 3.86 -0.60 1.84
C ASN A 1078 4.54 -1.98 1.73
N ILE A 1079 4.64 -2.74 2.82
CA ILE A 1079 5.26 -4.08 2.79
C ILE A 1079 4.41 -5.07 1.99
N PHE A 1080 3.09 -5.00 2.10
CA PHE A 1080 2.18 -5.88 1.36
C PHE A 1080 2.28 -5.63 -0.16
N VAL A 1081 2.23 -4.36 -0.58
CA VAL A 1081 2.41 -3.96 -1.99
C VAL A 1081 3.80 -4.33 -2.48
N ALA A 1082 4.85 -4.08 -1.69
CA ALA A 1082 6.23 -4.47 -2.03
C ALA A 1082 6.35 -6.00 -2.22
N LEU A 1083 5.87 -6.81 -1.28
CA LEU A 1083 5.94 -8.28 -1.38
C LEU A 1083 5.19 -8.79 -2.62
N ILE A 1084 3.99 -8.28 -2.89
CA ILE A 1084 3.23 -8.64 -4.08
C ILE A 1084 4.05 -8.31 -5.34
N ILE A 1085 4.62 -7.11 -5.43
CA ILE A 1085 5.49 -6.72 -6.55
C ILE A 1085 6.69 -7.66 -6.68
N ILE A 1086 7.38 -8.05 -5.60
CA ILE A 1086 8.48 -9.04 -5.65
C ILE A 1086 7.97 -10.35 -6.22
N THR A 1087 6.90 -10.91 -5.67
CA THR A 1087 6.40 -12.22 -6.12
C THR A 1087 5.94 -12.18 -7.59
N PHE A 1088 5.36 -11.09 -8.07
CA PHE A 1088 5.03 -10.92 -9.49
C PHE A 1088 6.29 -10.73 -10.37
N GLN A 1089 7.31 -10.03 -9.89
CA GLN A 1089 8.60 -9.88 -10.56
C GLN A 1089 9.32 -11.23 -10.67
N GLU A 1090 9.43 -11.96 -9.56
CA GLU A 1090 10.07 -13.27 -9.44
C GLU A 1090 9.38 -14.31 -10.34
N GLN A 1091 8.04 -14.38 -10.35
CA GLN A 1091 7.32 -15.26 -11.28
C GLN A 1091 7.55 -14.83 -12.75
N GLY A 1092 7.60 -13.53 -13.04
CA GLY A 1092 7.91 -13.03 -14.38
C GLY A 1092 9.37 -13.25 -14.83
N GLU A 1093 10.31 -13.25 -13.89
CA GLU A 1093 11.74 -13.54 -14.14
C GLU A 1093 11.97 -15.05 -14.29
N ASN A 1094 11.28 -15.89 -13.52
CA ASN A 1094 11.31 -17.34 -13.68
C ASN A 1094 10.79 -17.80 -15.06
N GLU A 1095 9.85 -17.08 -15.70
CA GLU A 1095 9.47 -17.30 -17.10
C GLU A 1095 10.53 -16.83 -18.13
N LEU A 1096 11.48 -16.00 -17.70
CA LEU A 1096 12.56 -15.44 -18.53
C LEU A 1096 13.89 -16.19 -18.40
N ILE A 1097 14.15 -16.86 -17.27
CA ILE A 1097 15.39 -17.62 -17.00
C ILE A 1097 15.63 -18.76 -18.00
N ASP A 1098 14.58 -19.32 -18.62
CA ASP A 1098 14.67 -20.32 -19.69
C ASP A 1098 15.24 -19.78 -21.03
N GLN A 1099 15.77 -18.55 -21.08
CA GLN A 1099 16.24 -17.89 -22.32
C GLN A 1099 17.62 -17.21 -22.15
N ASP A 1100 18.61 -17.65 -22.94
CA ASP A 1100 20.00 -17.12 -22.98
C ASP A 1100 20.14 -15.64 -23.45
N LEU A 1101 19.05 -14.90 -23.61
CA LEU A 1101 19.03 -13.55 -24.20
C LEU A 1101 18.58 -12.50 -23.20
N ASP A 1102 19.31 -11.39 -23.13
CA ASP A 1102 18.90 -10.22 -22.33
C ASP A 1102 17.55 -9.65 -22.81
N LYS A 1103 16.78 -9.10 -21.87
CA LYS A 1103 15.45 -8.51 -22.09
C LYS A 1103 15.47 -7.45 -23.19
N ASN A 1104 16.52 -6.62 -23.27
CA ASN A 1104 16.66 -5.62 -24.32
C ASN A 1104 16.97 -6.25 -25.69
N GLN A 1105 17.76 -7.34 -25.71
CA GLN A 1105 18.06 -8.09 -26.93
C GLN A 1105 16.79 -8.76 -27.48
N LYS A 1106 16.01 -9.43 -26.61
CA LYS A 1106 14.71 -10.02 -26.94
C LYS A 1106 13.75 -8.99 -27.52
N GLN A 1107 13.56 -7.84 -26.85
CA GLN A 1107 12.72 -6.75 -27.36
C GLN A 1107 13.19 -6.21 -28.73
N CYS A 1108 14.50 -6.07 -28.93
CA CYS A 1108 15.06 -5.63 -30.21
C CYS A 1108 14.81 -6.65 -31.33
N ILE A 1109 15.00 -7.95 -31.04
CA ILE A 1109 14.75 -9.05 -31.99
C ILE A 1109 13.26 -9.13 -32.32
N ASP A 1110 12.37 -9.16 -31.32
CA ASP A 1110 10.92 -9.18 -31.50
C ASP A 1110 10.44 -7.97 -32.31
N PHE A 1111 10.96 -6.77 -32.03
CA PHE A 1111 10.66 -5.58 -32.84
C PHE A 1111 11.14 -5.75 -34.28
N SER A 1112 12.37 -6.24 -34.49
CA SER A 1112 12.95 -6.41 -35.84
C SER A 1112 12.18 -7.43 -36.69
N ILE A 1113 11.64 -8.48 -36.07
CA ILE A 1113 10.84 -9.53 -36.74
C ILE A 1113 9.41 -9.04 -37.00
N ASN A 1114 8.80 -8.30 -36.07
CA ASN A 1114 7.41 -7.85 -36.19
C ASN A 1114 7.23 -6.51 -36.94
N ALA A 1115 8.31 -5.77 -37.21
CA ALA A 1115 8.27 -4.48 -37.90
C ALA A 1115 7.70 -4.60 -39.31
N LYS A 1116 6.58 -3.90 -39.57
CA LYS A 1116 5.94 -3.81 -40.89
C LYS A 1116 6.17 -2.43 -41.51
N PRO A 1117 6.42 -2.32 -42.83
CA PRO A 1117 6.64 -1.04 -43.48
C PRO A 1117 5.38 -0.16 -43.45
N ILE A 1118 5.54 1.10 -43.06
CA ILE A 1118 4.44 2.08 -42.99
C ILE A 1118 4.06 2.50 -44.41
N SER A 1119 2.89 2.07 -44.88
CA SER A 1119 2.33 2.48 -46.17
C SER A 1119 1.85 3.94 -46.14
N ARG A 1120 2.71 4.87 -46.62
CA ARG A 1120 2.32 6.26 -46.90
C ARG A 1120 1.73 6.34 -48.31
N TYR A 1121 0.45 6.67 -48.42
CA TYR A 1121 -0.20 6.91 -49.72
C TYR A 1121 0.27 8.23 -50.33
N MET A 1122 0.78 8.18 -51.57
CA MET A 1122 1.16 9.34 -52.37
C MET A 1122 0.49 9.24 -53.75
N PRO A 1123 -0.24 10.27 -54.22
CA PRO A 1123 -0.80 10.28 -55.57
C PRO A 1123 0.28 10.25 -56.65
N SER A 1124 0.16 9.35 -57.63
CA SER A 1124 1.19 9.10 -58.66
C SER A 1124 1.39 10.26 -59.64
N ASN A 1125 0.34 11.02 -59.94
CA ASN A 1125 0.38 12.14 -60.90
C ASN A 1125 0.51 13.48 -60.14
N LYS A 1126 1.67 14.14 -60.27
CA LYS A 1126 2.01 15.40 -59.59
C LYS A 1126 1.29 16.63 -60.15
N ASP A 1127 0.76 16.56 -61.37
CA ASP A 1127 0.05 17.67 -62.00
C ASP A 1127 -1.46 17.62 -61.73
N SER A 1128 -1.95 16.48 -61.24
CA SER A 1128 -3.34 16.30 -60.82
C SER A 1128 -3.74 17.20 -59.65
N LEU A 1129 -4.96 17.72 -59.69
CA LEU A 1129 -5.61 18.38 -58.55
C LEU A 1129 -5.56 17.53 -57.28
N LYS A 1130 -5.62 16.19 -57.40
CA LYS A 1130 -5.47 15.27 -56.26
C LYS A 1130 -4.12 15.41 -55.54
N TYR A 1131 -3.02 15.63 -56.25
CA TYR A 1131 -1.71 15.86 -55.63
C TYR A 1131 -1.59 17.23 -54.97
N ARG A 1132 -2.27 18.25 -55.53
CA ARG A 1132 -2.34 19.59 -54.91
C ARG A 1132 -3.12 19.55 -53.60
N VAL A 1133 -4.29 18.91 -53.59
CA VAL A 1133 -5.11 18.71 -52.38
C VAL A 1133 -4.37 17.84 -51.35
N TRP A 1134 -3.75 16.73 -51.77
CA TRP A 1134 -2.93 15.90 -50.89
C TRP A 1134 -1.76 16.66 -50.26
N ARG A 1135 -1.08 17.54 -51.03
CA ARG A 1135 0.02 18.38 -50.50
C ARG A 1135 -0.47 19.38 -49.46
N LEU A 1136 -1.68 19.92 -49.61
CA LEU A 1136 -2.32 20.80 -48.61
C LEU A 1136 -2.64 20.01 -47.34
N VAL A 1137 -3.36 18.89 -47.48
CA VAL A 1137 -3.85 18.06 -46.37
C VAL A 1137 -2.73 17.40 -45.57
N VAL A 1138 -1.58 17.11 -46.19
CA VAL A 1138 -0.37 16.56 -45.52
C VAL A 1138 0.53 17.68 -44.97
N SER A 1139 0.18 18.96 -45.16
CA SER A 1139 1.00 20.06 -44.65
C SER A 1139 0.78 20.30 -43.16
N THR A 1140 1.86 20.51 -42.43
CA THR A 1140 1.81 20.82 -40.99
C THR A 1140 1.01 22.08 -40.68
N VAL A 1141 0.97 23.06 -41.60
CA VAL A 1141 0.17 24.28 -41.45
C VAL A 1141 -1.33 23.97 -41.47
N PHE A 1142 -1.78 23.03 -42.30
CA PHE A 1142 -3.18 22.59 -42.32
C PHE A 1142 -3.53 21.81 -41.05
N ASP A 1143 -2.65 20.91 -40.59
CA ASP A 1143 -2.85 20.20 -39.33
C ASP A 1143 -2.93 21.16 -38.12
N TYR A 1144 -2.03 22.15 -38.03
CA TYR A 1144 -2.11 23.18 -36.97
C TYR A 1144 -3.37 24.04 -37.06
N PHE A 1145 -3.83 24.39 -38.27
CA PHE A 1145 -5.10 25.12 -38.43
C PHE A 1145 -6.29 24.31 -37.87
N ILE A 1146 -6.39 23.02 -38.20
CA ILE A 1146 -7.44 22.15 -37.67
C ILE A 1146 -7.33 21.99 -36.15
N MET A 1147 -6.12 21.83 -35.60
CA MET A 1147 -5.93 21.77 -34.14
C MET A 1147 -6.39 23.05 -33.43
N VAL A 1148 -6.19 24.23 -34.03
CA VAL A 1148 -6.71 25.50 -33.49
C VAL A 1148 -8.23 25.57 -33.60
N MET A 1149 -8.84 25.09 -34.69
CA MET A 1149 -10.31 25.04 -34.82
C MET A 1149 -10.93 24.08 -33.79
N ILE A 1150 -10.30 22.93 -33.53
CA ILE A 1150 -10.72 22.01 -32.46
C ILE A 1150 -10.66 22.73 -31.09
N ALA A 1151 -9.56 23.42 -30.79
CA ALA A 1151 -9.42 24.15 -29.52
C ALA A 1151 -10.50 25.24 -29.34
N LEU A 1152 -10.82 25.99 -30.40
CA LEU A 1152 -11.89 27.00 -30.36
C LEU A 1152 -13.29 26.38 -30.24
N ASN A 1153 -13.54 25.24 -30.88
CA ASN A 1153 -14.78 24.50 -30.71
C ASN A 1153 -14.92 23.99 -29.26
N THR A 1154 -13.86 23.44 -28.67
CA THR A 1154 -13.86 23.03 -27.26
C THR A 1154 -14.12 24.21 -26.32
N ILE A 1155 -13.51 25.37 -26.55
CA ILE A 1155 -13.80 26.60 -25.77
C ILE A 1155 -15.27 27.00 -25.94
N THR A 1156 -15.83 26.89 -27.14
CA THR A 1156 -17.26 27.18 -27.39
C THR A 1156 -18.16 26.26 -26.57
N LEU A 1157 -17.87 24.95 -26.52
CA LEU A 1157 -18.61 24.00 -25.67
C LEU A 1157 -18.47 24.31 -24.16
N MET A 1158 -17.31 24.83 -23.72
CA MET A 1158 -17.08 25.24 -22.33
C MET A 1158 -17.82 26.51 -21.92
N MET A 1159 -18.20 27.38 -22.86
CA MET A 1159 -18.83 28.67 -22.55
C MET A 1159 -20.32 28.56 -22.20
N LYS A 1160 -20.92 27.36 -22.34
CA LYS A 1160 -22.31 27.09 -21.99
C LYS A 1160 -22.57 27.21 -20.48
N PHE A 1161 -23.72 27.73 -20.09
CA PHE A 1161 -24.14 27.86 -18.69
C PHE A 1161 -25.65 27.62 -18.47
N TYR A 1162 -26.13 27.74 -17.23
CA TYR A 1162 -27.55 27.66 -16.85
C TYR A 1162 -28.23 29.03 -16.96
N ASP A 1163 -29.52 29.04 -17.34
CA ASP A 1163 -30.31 30.25 -17.58
C ASP A 1163 -29.69 31.19 -18.65
N GLU A 1164 -29.31 30.61 -19.80
CA GLU A 1164 -28.78 31.35 -20.95
C GLU A 1164 -29.84 32.25 -21.61
N PRO A 1165 -29.52 33.53 -21.90
CA PRO A 1165 -30.39 34.38 -22.71
C PRO A 1165 -30.60 33.80 -24.13
N ASP A 1166 -31.83 33.87 -24.67
CA ASP A 1166 -32.17 33.33 -26.00
C ASP A 1166 -31.25 33.79 -27.14
N GLU A 1167 -30.78 35.05 -27.09
CA GLU A 1167 -29.82 35.60 -28.07
C GLU A 1167 -28.46 34.87 -28.02
N TYR A 1168 -28.02 34.49 -26.82
CA TYR A 1168 -26.79 33.74 -26.59
C TYR A 1168 -26.92 32.31 -27.14
N VAL A 1169 -28.02 31.62 -26.83
CA VAL A 1169 -28.33 30.29 -27.36
C VAL A 1169 -28.34 30.29 -28.90
N ALA A 1170 -28.91 31.33 -29.52
CA ALA A 1170 -28.91 31.49 -30.98
C ALA A 1170 -27.49 31.70 -31.54
N PHE A 1171 -26.68 32.55 -30.89
CA PHE A 1171 -25.27 32.77 -31.28
C PHE A 1171 -24.43 31.49 -31.19
N MET A 1172 -24.53 30.74 -30.10
CA MET A 1172 -23.81 29.47 -29.91
C MET A 1172 -24.21 28.43 -30.96
N ARG A 1173 -25.51 28.35 -31.31
CA ARG A 1173 -26.00 27.50 -32.40
C ARG A 1173 -25.37 27.86 -33.76
N HIS A 1174 -25.17 29.16 -34.04
CA HIS A 1174 -24.50 29.60 -35.26
C HIS A 1174 -22.98 29.31 -35.26
N LEU A 1175 -22.30 29.44 -34.13
CA LEU A 1175 -20.89 29.05 -34.00
C LEU A 1175 -20.69 27.55 -34.23
N ASN A 1176 -21.50 26.70 -33.58
CA ASN A 1176 -21.41 25.25 -33.74
C ASN A 1176 -21.62 24.84 -35.20
N ALA A 1177 -22.64 25.39 -35.87
CA ALA A 1177 -22.86 25.15 -37.30
C ALA A 1177 -21.68 25.58 -38.20
N ALA A 1178 -20.96 26.65 -37.83
CA ALA A 1178 -19.75 27.08 -38.55
C ALA A 1178 -18.57 26.11 -38.33
N PHE A 1179 -18.37 25.58 -37.12
CA PHE A 1179 -17.36 24.55 -36.86
C PHE A 1179 -17.66 23.24 -37.62
N THR A 1180 -18.92 22.78 -37.62
CA THR A 1180 -19.34 21.59 -38.38
C THR A 1180 -19.10 21.78 -39.88
N LEU A 1181 -19.28 22.99 -40.43
CA LEU A 1181 -18.92 23.30 -41.82
C LEU A 1181 -17.39 23.20 -42.08
N VAL A 1182 -16.55 23.66 -41.15
CA VAL A 1182 -15.09 23.55 -41.28
C VAL A 1182 -14.63 22.09 -41.24
N PHE A 1183 -15.11 21.29 -40.29
CA PHE A 1183 -14.74 19.87 -40.16
C PHE A 1183 -15.30 19.00 -41.30
N THR A 1184 -16.48 19.30 -41.85
CA THR A 1184 -16.97 18.62 -43.06
C THR A 1184 -16.13 18.95 -44.29
N ILE A 1185 -15.70 20.21 -44.49
CA ILE A 1185 -14.75 20.58 -45.56
C ILE A 1185 -13.43 19.84 -45.39
N GLU A 1186 -12.89 19.78 -44.17
CA GLU A 1186 -11.67 19.03 -43.85
C GLU A 1186 -11.80 17.54 -44.24
N CYS A 1187 -12.91 16.89 -43.84
CA CYS A 1187 -13.18 15.49 -44.15
C CYS A 1187 -13.28 15.26 -45.67
N VAL A 1188 -13.96 16.13 -46.42
CA VAL A 1188 -14.04 16.08 -47.89
C VAL A 1188 -12.66 16.22 -48.54
N LEU A 1189 -11.83 17.16 -48.08
CA LEU A 1189 -10.46 17.33 -48.59
C LEU A 1189 -9.58 16.10 -48.32
N LYS A 1190 -9.70 15.50 -47.12
CA LYS A 1190 -9.02 14.25 -46.75
C LYS A 1190 -9.48 13.07 -47.63
N LEU A 1191 -10.78 12.93 -47.87
CA LEU A 1191 -11.34 11.91 -48.77
C LEU A 1191 -10.85 12.06 -50.22
N ILE A 1192 -10.77 13.30 -50.74
CA ILE A 1192 -10.23 13.57 -52.07
C ILE A 1192 -8.73 13.25 -52.14
N ALA A 1193 -7.96 13.59 -51.09
CA ALA A 1193 -6.51 13.34 -51.01
C ALA A 1193 -6.15 11.85 -51.00
N TYR A 1194 -6.76 11.07 -50.09
CA TYR A 1194 -6.40 9.66 -49.86
C TYR A 1194 -7.26 8.67 -50.66
N GLY A 1195 -8.52 9.02 -50.94
CA GLY A 1195 -9.52 8.14 -51.56
C GLY A 1195 -10.20 7.20 -50.56
N LEU A 1196 -11.42 6.76 -50.90
CA LEU A 1196 -12.34 5.92 -50.10
C LEU A 1196 -11.78 4.57 -49.58
N ARG A 1197 -10.55 4.18 -49.93
CA ARG A 1197 -9.97 2.85 -49.64
C ARG A 1197 -9.02 2.83 -48.45
N VAL A 1198 -8.80 3.95 -47.76
CA VAL A 1198 -7.65 4.13 -46.85
C VAL A 1198 -8.08 4.61 -45.46
N ARG A 1199 -8.17 3.66 -44.51
CA ARG A 1199 -8.26 3.81 -43.03
C ARG A 1199 -9.63 4.12 -42.38
N ALA A 1200 -9.92 3.34 -41.33
CA ALA A 1200 -11.09 3.45 -40.45
C ALA A 1200 -11.18 4.78 -39.67
N TRP A 1201 -10.07 5.48 -39.44
CA TRP A 1201 -10.07 6.79 -38.77
C TRP A 1201 -10.88 7.86 -39.50
N TYR A 1202 -10.91 7.84 -40.84
CA TYR A 1202 -11.77 8.77 -41.58
C TYR A 1202 -13.25 8.36 -41.53
N VAL A 1203 -13.56 7.11 -41.23
CA VAL A 1203 -14.95 6.64 -41.03
C VAL A 1203 -15.49 7.15 -39.69
N LEU A 1204 -14.66 7.22 -38.63
CA LEU A 1204 -15.03 7.87 -37.36
C LEU A 1204 -15.34 9.36 -37.57
N MET A 1205 -14.43 10.12 -38.20
CA MET A 1205 -14.72 11.52 -38.58
C MET A 1205 -15.97 11.68 -39.46
N LEU A 1206 -16.28 10.69 -40.32
CA LEU A 1206 -17.50 10.68 -41.13
C LEU A 1206 -18.75 10.39 -40.29
N ILE A 1207 -18.65 9.57 -39.25
CA ILE A 1207 -19.74 9.29 -38.30
C ILE A 1207 -20.02 10.54 -37.47
N ASP A 1208 -18.99 11.18 -36.91
CA ASP A 1208 -19.15 12.40 -36.10
C ASP A 1208 -19.79 13.54 -36.93
N THR A 1209 -19.27 13.79 -38.14
CA THR A 1209 -19.82 14.85 -39.03
C THR A 1209 -21.20 14.54 -39.62
N LEU A 1210 -21.63 13.28 -39.67
CA LEU A 1210 -23.00 12.92 -40.08
C LEU A 1210 -23.98 12.88 -38.91
N SER A 1211 -23.52 12.52 -37.70
CA SER A 1211 -24.34 12.47 -36.48
C SER A 1211 -24.97 13.82 -36.15
N ASP A 1212 -24.25 14.91 -36.43
CA ASP A 1212 -24.67 16.29 -36.18
C ASP A 1212 -25.83 16.77 -37.10
N SER A 1213 -26.25 15.95 -38.08
CA SER A 1213 -27.17 16.39 -39.14
C SER A 1213 -28.55 15.73 -39.16
N THR A 1214 -28.77 14.55 -38.55
CA THR A 1214 -30.12 13.96 -38.40
C THR A 1214 -30.23 12.94 -37.23
N PRO A 1215 -31.27 13.01 -36.37
CA PRO A 1215 -31.44 12.06 -35.25
C PRO A 1215 -31.88 10.65 -35.69
N SER A 1216 -32.32 10.45 -36.93
CA SER A 1216 -32.95 9.22 -37.41
C SER A 1216 -31.98 8.19 -38.04
N PHE A 1217 -30.66 8.38 -37.96
CA PHE A 1217 -29.68 7.50 -38.63
C PHE A 1217 -29.02 6.43 -37.73
N LEU A 1218 -29.12 6.56 -36.40
CA LEU A 1218 -28.57 5.60 -35.41
C LEU A 1218 -28.95 4.14 -35.71
N LEU A 1219 -30.19 3.90 -36.15
CA LEU A 1219 -30.70 2.55 -36.42
C LEU A 1219 -30.05 1.86 -37.65
N ARG A 1220 -29.43 2.62 -38.58
CA ARG A 1220 -28.74 2.03 -39.75
C ARG A 1220 -27.23 1.84 -39.54
N CYS A 1221 -26.58 2.64 -38.70
CA CYS A 1221 -25.16 2.43 -38.37
C CYS A 1221 -24.93 1.10 -37.63
N HIS A 1222 -25.87 0.66 -36.78
CA HIS A 1222 -25.79 -0.62 -36.07
C HIS A 1222 -25.74 -1.84 -37.03
N GLN A 1223 -26.29 -1.73 -38.25
CA GLN A 1223 -26.19 -2.80 -39.27
C GLN A 1223 -24.85 -2.81 -40.04
N LEU A 1224 -24.11 -1.71 -40.09
CA LEU A 1224 -22.78 -1.68 -40.72
C LEU A 1224 -21.65 -2.01 -39.74
N SER A 1225 -21.80 -1.70 -38.45
CA SER A 1225 -20.81 -2.07 -37.42
C SER A 1225 -20.74 -3.59 -37.14
N LEU A 1226 -21.74 -4.37 -37.55
CA LEU A 1226 -21.80 -5.83 -37.35
C LEU A 1226 -21.24 -6.65 -38.53
N ARG A 1227 -20.59 -6.00 -39.50
CA ARG A 1227 -20.04 -6.66 -40.71
C ARG A 1227 -18.56 -6.38 -40.98
N TRP A 1228 -17.87 -5.81 -39.98
CA TRP A 1228 -16.43 -5.58 -39.88
C TRP A 1228 -15.97 -5.93 -38.45
#